data_AF-A0A4D6KLA0-F1
#
_entry.id   AF-A0A4D6KLA0-F1
#
_cell.length_a   1.000
_cell.length_b   1.000
_cell.length_c   1.000
_cell.angle_alpha   90.00
_cell.angle_beta   90.00
_cell.angle_gamma   90.00
#
_symmetry.space_group_name_H-M   'P 1'
#
loop_
_entity.id
_entity.type
_entity.pdbx_description
1 polymer ?
#
loop_
_entity_poly.entity_id
_entity_poly.type
_entity_poly.pdbx_seq_one_letter_code
_entity_poly.pdbx_strand_id
1 'polypeptide(L)'
;MWNSRAILCLLSLLHSLLLHSVLPLVSAQGSKTTPWNTLSGSPPLVIARGGFSGIYPDSSDLAYSLAAQTSLANVIVWCDVQLTKDREGICIPSIKLENATDIGHISKYKSKTYSVNGVQTSGYFSVDYTLKELLSNVILIQRDYTRTNKFDRSNCRILTVNDLVRTEAPNPPGLWLNIQHDAFYAQHNLSMKNFVLIVSRTVNVSYISSPEASFLRSLRAHVNPSITKLVFRFLEKDKVDPSTNQTYGSLLKNLTSIKTFASGILVPKEYIWPVDPSSLYILPHTSLVSDAHKVGLEVFASDFMNDLSISYNYSYDPVAEYLNFIDNGNFSVDGVLSDFPLTPSEAIDCFAHIGLNAPKKVNTLVISKYGASGDYPPCTDLAYEKAISDGVDVLDCPVQMSKDGIPFCLSSIDLIESTNVAQSSFSRLGKTIPEIKSGNGIFTFDLAWDNIKSLSPLMLNPHSINSLYRNPEYNKKGQFLTLSDFLNLTKTHTSTLNVMIIIENAAYLARKQNLSVTDAVIDTLSKSGYDKPGAPKVMIQSTNSSVLLKFKEKAKYELVYKIDEIVGGAVDSAISDIKRFAHSVVVKKESVYPVSELFVIASTKIVSKFKSSNLSVYVETFSNEFLSQAWDFMSDAYVEINTFVQDAAIDGVITDFPKTANRYRRNKCLNLGDKTPMYMEPVQVGDLLQVMDKSLLPPAQAPAPPLTEDEVTEPPLPPLSKIAPSSPISGTEAGAPPPRNAQAKNAAYLARKQNLSVTDAVIDTLSKSGYDKPGAPKVMIQSTNSSVLLKFKEKAKYELVYKIDEIVGGAVDSAISDIKRFAHSVVVKKESVYPVSELFVIASTKIVSKFKSSNLSVYVETFSNEFLSQAWDFMSDAYVEINTFVQDAAIDGVITDFPKTANRYRRNKCLNLGDKTPMYMEPVQVGDLLQVMDKSLLPPAQAPAPPLTEDEVTEPPLPPLSKIAPSSPISGTEAGAPPPRNAQAKVTVCIFLSTLTLLVASLLL
;
A
#
# COMPACT_ATOMS: atom_id res chain seq x y z
N MET A 1 -26.59 -14.11 76.06
CA MET A 1 -26.99 -14.02 74.65
C MET A 1 -26.63 -12.63 74.13
N TRP A 2 -25.48 -12.49 73.48
CA TRP A 2 -25.19 -11.56 72.39
C TRP A 2 -23.79 -11.85 71.84
N ASN A 3 -23.65 -11.64 70.53
CA ASN A 3 -22.78 -12.38 69.62
C ASN A 3 -21.42 -11.68 69.45
N SER A 4 -20.32 -12.42 69.57
CA SER A 4 -18.92 -11.94 69.48
C SER A 4 -18.44 -11.61 68.05
N ARG A 5 -19.30 -11.02 67.21
CA ARG A 5 -18.95 -10.60 65.83
C ARG A 5 -18.74 -9.10 65.62
N ALA A 6 -18.87 -8.27 66.66
CA ALA A 6 -18.74 -6.81 66.54
C ALA A 6 -17.35 -6.24 66.90
N ILE A 7 -16.46 -7.02 67.52
CA ILE A 7 -15.16 -6.51 68.02
C ILE A 7 -13.98 -6.79 67.06
N LEU A 8 -14.11 -7.76 66.15
CA LEU A 8 -13.08 -8.02 65.13
C LEU A 8 -13.15 -7.08 63.91
N CYS A 9 -14.28 -6.40 63.66
CA CYS A 9 -14.43 -5.48 62.53
C CYS A 9 -13.94 -4.04 62.82
N LEU A 10 -13.75 -3.68 64.10
CA LEU A 10 -13.25 -2.35 64.49
C LEU A 10 -11.72 -2.27 64.59
N LEU A 11 -11.02 -3.41 64.70
CA LEU A 11 -9.55 -3.47 64.73
C LEU A 11 -8.91 -3.64 63.34
N SER A 12 -9.67 -4.11 62.35
CA SER A 12 -9.23 -4.24 60.95
C SER A 12 -9.41 -2.96 60.13
N LEU A 13 -10.35 -2.07 60.50
CA LEU A 13 -10.51 -0.76 59.86
C LEU A 13 -9.51 0.31 60.35
N LEU A 14 -8.90 0.14 61.54
CA LEU A 14 -7.89 1.08 62.05
C LEU A 14 -6.46 0.76 61.57
N HIS A 15 -6.18 -0.47 61.13
CA HIS A 15 -4.89 -0.83 60.55
C HIS A 15 -4.78 -0.52 59.04
N SER A 16 -5.90 -0.34 58.33
CA SER A 16 -5.89 0.05 56.92
C SER A 16 -5.79 1.58 56.70
N LEU A 17 -6.23 2.39 57.66
CA LEU A 17 -6.14 3.86 57.58
C LEU A 17 -4.83 4.48 58.10
N LEU A 18 -3.97 3.73 58.80
CA LEU A 18 -2.71 4.23 59.37
C LEU A 18 -1.44 3.76 58.64
N LEU A 19 -1.55 3.01 57.53
CA LEU A 19 -0.40 2.67 56.66
C LEU A 19 -0.31 3.51 55.36
N HIS A 20 -1.21 4.46 55.14
CA HIS A 20 -1.19 5.34 53.95
C HIS A 20 -0.79 6.79 54.24
N SER A 21 -0.19 7.07 55.39
CA SER A 21 0.40 8.38 55.65
C SER A 21 1.73 8.23 56.38
N VAL A 22 2.74 8.93 55.87
CA VAL A 22 4.11 9.07 56.40
C VAL A 22 5.08 7.93 56.06
N LEU A 23 5.56 7.91 54.81
CA LEU A 23 6.99 7.71 54.57
C LEU A 23 7.61 9.10 54.31
N PRO A 24 8.49 9.60 55.21
CA PRO A 24 9.20 10.84 54.98
C PRO A 24 10.23 10.62 53.88
N LEU A 25 10.42 11.64 53.03
CA LEU A 25 11.60 11.78 52.18
C LEU A 25 12.86 11.56 53.04
N VAL A 26 13.52 10.43 52.87
CA VAL A 26 14.96 10.37 53.08
C VAL A 26 15.58 11.07 51.88
N SER A 27 15.95 12.32 52.10
CA SER A 27 16.84 13.08 51.22
C SER A 27 18.18 12.34 51.16
N ALA A 28 18.33 11.46 50.19
CA ALA A 28 19.63 11.23 49.59
C ALA A 28 19.90 12.47 48.73
N GLN A 29 20.79 13.35 49.21
CA GLN A 29 21.45 14.36 48.39
C GLN A 29 22.33 13.65 47.35
N GLY A 30 21.69 13.09 46.34
CA GLY A 30 22.24 12.90 45.01
C GLY A 30 21.41 13.80 44.10
N SER A 31 22.08 14.70 43.37
CA SER A 31 21.47 15.57 42.37
C SER A 31 20.44 14.82 41.52
N LYS A 32 19.14 14.98 41.80
CA LYS A 32 18.06 14.45 40.94
C LYS A 32 17.97 15.37 39.73
N THR A 33 18.91 15.21 38.79
CA THR A 33 18.71 15.69 37.42
C THR A 33 17.52 14.92 36.85
N THR A 34 16.43 15.61 36.58
CA THR A 34 15.32 15.05 35.82
C THR A 34 15.84 14.61 34.44
N PRO A 35 15.35 13.50 33.86
CA PRO A 35 15.85 13.05 32.55
C PRO A 35 15.40 13.97 31.40
N TRP A 36 14.38 14.78 31.63
CA TRP A 36 13.83 15.72 30.66
C TRP A 36 14.56 17.07 30.70
N ASN A 37 14.92 17.56 29.51
CA ASN A 37 15.50 18.88 29.31
C ASN A 37 14.41 19.93 29.00
N THR A 38 13.23 19.79 29.60
CA THR A 38 12.14 20.78 29.56
C THR A 38 12.45 21.91 30.54
N LEU A 39 11.75 23.03 30.45
CA LEU A 39 11.98 24.17 31.35
C LEU A 39 11.79 23.79 32.83
N SER A 40 10.82 22.91 33.10
CA SER A 40 10.49 22.47 34.46
C SER A 40 11.19 21.18 34.90
N GLY A 41 11.85 20.47 33.97
CA GLY A 41 12.33 19.10 34.18
C GLY A 41 11.24 18.02 34.20
N SER A 42 9.97 18.40 33.99
CA SER A 42 8.84 17.44 33.90
C SER A 42 8.77 16.81 32.50
N PRO A 43 8.10 15.66 32.34
CA PRO A 43 7.79 15.13 31.02
C PRO A 43 7.05 16.17 30.15
N PRO A 44 7.29 16.20 28.83
CA PRO A 44 6.55 17.04 27.91
C PRO A 44 5.04 16.76 27.96
N LEU A 45 4.23 17.77 27.65
CA LEU A 45 2.78 17.65 27.60
C LEU A 45 2.30 17.18 26.22
N VAL A 46 1.28 16.32 26.21
CA VAL A 46 0.52 15.97 25.00
C VAL A 46 -0.67 16.91 24.89
N ILE A 47 -0.79 17.59 23.75
CA ILE A 47 -1.89 18.52 23.46
C ILE A 47 -2.64 18.00 22.23
N ALA A 48 -3.91 17.64 22.39
CA ALA A 48 -4.76 17.06 21.36
C ALA A 48 -5.50 18.16 20.58
N ARG A 49 -5.05 18.45 19.34
CA ARG A 49 -5.57 19.52 18.48
C ARG A 49 -6.99 19.20 18.03
N GLY A 50 -7.99 19.83 18.65
CA GLY A 50 -9.39 19.52 18.37
C GLY A 50 -9.77 18.09 18.76
N GLY A 51 -9.05 17.48 19.71
CA GLY A 51 -9.16 16.06 20.04
C GLY A 51 -8.30 15.18 19.13
N PHE A 52 -8.84 14.02 18.74
CA PHE A 52 -8.23 13.07 17.79
C PHE A 52 -8.66 13.40 16.34
N SER A 53 -8.34 14.61 15.90
CA SER A 53 -8.74 15.18 14.60
C SER A 53 -8.11 14.47 13.39
N GLY A 54 -7.10 13.62 13.63
CA GLY A 54 -6.52 12.68 12.66
C GLY A 54 -7.52 11.66 12.08
N ILE A 55 -8.58 11.35 12.83
CA ILE A 55 -9.57 10.32 12.48
C ILE A 55 -10.97 10.92 12.32
N TYR A 56 -11.40 11.71 13.31
CA TYR A 56 -12.73 12.30 13.34
C TYR A 56 -12.73 13.76 12.90
N PRO A 57 -13.90 14.34 12.53
CA PRO A 57 -14.02 15.78 12.37
C PRO A 57 -13.46 16.53 13.59
N ASP A 58 -12.61 17.53 13.34
CA ASP A 58 -11.98 18.33 14.38
C ASP A 58 -13.02 18.91 15.35
N SER A 59 -12.69 18.89 16.64
CA SER A 59 -13.50 19.44 17.73
C SER A 59 -14.86 18.77 17.92
N SER A 60 -15.06 17.58 17.32
CA SER A 60 -16.21 16.74 17.61
C SER A 60 -16.12 16.07 18.98
N ASP A 61 -17.26 15.68 19.51
CA ASP A 61 -17.38 14.85 20.71
C ASP A 61 -16.61 13.52 20.56
N LEU A 62 -16.71 12.86 19.41
CA LEU A 62 -15.93 11.65 19.11
C LEU A 62 -14.42 11.90 19.15
N ALA A 63 -13.94 13.00 18.56
CA ALA A 63 -12.53 13.37 18.58
C ALA A 63 -12.01 13.60 20.01
N TYR A 64 -12.71 14.39 20.82
CA TYR A 64 -12.28 14.66 22.19
C TYR A 64 -12.36 13.43 23.09
N SER A 65 -13.43 12.64 22.95
CA SER A 65 -13.63 11.42 23.74
C SER A 65 -12.54 10.39 23.44
N LEU A 66 -12.21 10.15 22.16
CA LEU A 66 -11.12 9.23 21.79
C LEU A 66 -9.78 9.73 22.32
N ALA A 67 -9.48 11.02 22.19
CA ALA A 67 -8.23 11.59 22.71
C ALA A 67 -8.12 11.41 24.24
N ALA A 68 -9.20 11.67 24.99
CA ALA A 68 -9.22 11.48 26.44
C ALA A 68 -9.05 10.01 26.86
N GLN A 69 -9.57 9.07 26.08
CA GLN A 69 -9.50 7.63 26.38
C GLN A 69 -8.14 7.00 26.02
N THR A 70 -7.50 7.49 24.96
CA THR A 70 -6.33 6.83 24.36
C THR A 70 -5.01 7.57 24.54
N SER A 71 -4.98 8.67 25.28
CA SER A 71 -3.75 9.45 25.53
C SER A 71 -3.26 9.34 26.98
N LEU A 72 -2.15 10.01 27.30
CA LEU A 72 -1.71 10.18 28.69
C LEU A 72 -2.83 10.77 29.55
N ALA A 73 -2.91 10.34 30.82
CA ALA A 73 -3.91 10.81 31.77
C ALA A 73 -3.85 12.33 32.06
N ASN A 74 -2.78 13.01 31.67
CA ASN A 74 -2.61 14.46 31.75
C ASN A 74 -2.68 15.15 30.38
N VAL A 75 -3.25 14.49 29.36
CA VAL A 75 -3.48 15.08 28.03
C VAL A 75 -4.21 16.41 28.16
N ILE A 76 -3.91 17.35 27.28
CA ILE A 76 -4.57 18.65 27.22
C ILE A 76 -5.44 18.69 25.98
N VAL A 77 -6.74 18.96 26.13
CA VAL A 77 -7.65 19.15 24.99
C VAL A 77 -7.57 20.59 24.50
N TRP A 78 -7.40 20.76 23.20
CA TRP A 78 -7.28 22.05 22.53
C TRP A 78 -8.59 22.46 21.87
N CYS A 79 -9.03 23.69 22.14
CA CYS A 79 -10.20 24.30 21.52
C CYS A 79 -9.82 25.62 20.84
N ASP A 80 -10.03 25.69 19.53
CA ASP A 80 -10.01 26.93 18.76
C ASP A 80 -11.32 27.70 18.98
N VAL A 81 -11.26 28.76 19.79
CA VAL A 81 -12.48 29.43 20.26
C VAL A 81 -12.96 30.44 19.24
N GLN A 82 -14.25 30.36 18.93
CA GLN A 82 -14.99 31.37 18.18
C GLN A 82 -16.21 31.86 18.96
N LEU A 83 -16.58 33.13 18.79
CA LEU A 83 -17.80 33.69 19.38
C LEU A 83 -18.94 33.73 18.38
N THR A 84 -20.09 33.22 18.79
CA THR A 84 -21.36 33.37 18.07
C THR A 84 -21.91 34.79 18.22
N LYS A 85 -22.92 35.13 17.41
CA LYS A 85 -23.64 36.40 17.47
C LYS A 85 -24.20 36.74 18.86
N ASP A 86 -24.63 35.70 19.59
CA ASP A 86 -25.16 35.76 20.96
C ASP A 86 -24.10 35.58 22.06
N ARG A 87 -22.81 35.68 21.71
CA ARG A 87 -21.64 35.71 22.62
C ARG A 87 -21.28 34.37 23.27
N GLU A 88 -21.74 33.26 22.70
CA GLU A 88 -21.36 31.93 23.15
C GLU A 88 -20.04 31.50 22.50
N GLY A 89 -19.19 30.81 23.26
CA GLY A 89 -17.89 30.32 22.80
C GLY A 89 -17.95 28.88 22.32
N ILE A 90 -17.68 28.66 21.05
CA ILE A 90 -17.68 27.36 20.37
C ILE A 90 -16.26 26.94 19.94
N CYS A 91 -16.01 25.64 19.87
CA CYS A 91 -14.74 25.07 19.39
C CYS A 91 -14.82 24.76 17.89
N ILE A 92 -14.15 25.56 17.05
CA ILE A 92 -14.07 25.38 15.59
C ILE A 92 -12.71 25.88 15.07
N PRO A 93 -11.95 25.06 14.32
CA PRO A 93 -10.54 25.33 13.96
C PRO A 93 -10.33 26.48 12.97
N SER A 94 -11.35 26.88 12.22
CA SER A 94 -11.25 27.89 11.15
C SER A 94 -12.30 28.99 11.27
N ILE A 95 -11.89 30.26 11.14
CA ILE A 95 -12.78 31.44 11.15
C ILE A 95 -13.91 31.34 10.11
N LYS A 96 -13.63 30.66 9.00
CA LYS A 96 -14.63 30.26 8.00
C LYS A 96 -15.26 28.94 8.45
N LEU A 97 -16.53 28.98 8.83
CA LEU A 97 -17.26 27.83 9.35
C LEU A 97 -17.34 26.68 8.32
N GLU A 98 -17.44 26.99 7.03
CA GLU A 98 -17.53 25.97 5.97
C GLU A 98 -16.27 25.09 5.86
N ASN A 99 -15.13 25.52 6.42
CA ASN A 99 -13.88 24.76 6.42
C ASN A 99 -13.84 23.67 7.52
N ALA A 100 -14.85 23.57 8.37
CA ALA A 100 -14.97 22.50 9.36
C ALA A 100 -16.41 21.99 9.53
N THR A 101 -17.36 22.54 8.76
CA THR A 101 -18.79 22.22 8.88
C THR A 101 -19.45 22.11 7.51
N ASP A 102 -20.64 21.51 7.49
CA ASP A 102 -21.49 21.39 6.31
C ASP A 102 -22.30 22.65 5.98
N ILE A 103 -22.10 23.76 6.72
CA ILE A 103 -22.93 24.98 6.63
C ILE A 103 -23.10 25.53 5.21
N GLY A 104 -22.08 25.39 4.36
CA GLY A 104 -22.11 25.83 2.96
C GLY A 104 -23.09 25.06 2.07
N HIS A 105 -23.52 23.87 2.49
CA HIS A 105 -24.50 23.03 1.77
C HIS A 105 -25.94 23.30 2.21
N ILE A 106 -26.14 24.12 3.24
CA ILE A 106 -27.46 24.39 3.83
C ILE A 106 -27.98 25.75 3.33
N SER A 107 -28.99 25.72 2.46
CA SER A 107 -29.51 26.89 1.73
C SER A 107 -29.98 28.07 2.59
N LYS A 108 -30.32 27.82 3.86
CA LYS A 108 -30.78 28.83 4.82
C LYS A 108 -29.69 29.81 5.26
N TYR A 109 -28.43 29.37 5.29
CA TYR A 109 -27.31 30.23 5.67
C TYR A 109 -26.78 30.99 4.44
N LYS A 110 -26.20 32.17 4.67
CA LYS A 110 -25.65 33.03 3.61
C LYS A 110 -24.22 33.40 3.93
N SER A 111 -23.34 33.31 2.94
CA SER A 111 -22.00 33.83 3.09
C SER A 111 -22.03 35.36 3.14
N LYS A 112 -21.03 35.94 3.81
CA LYS A 112 -20.74 37.37 3.84
C LYS A 112 -19.27 37.60 3.56
N THR A 113 -18.91 38.86 3.32
CA THR A 113 -17.52 39.27 3.13
C THR A 113 -17.15 40.21 4.27
N TYR A 114 -16.08 39.88 4.98
CA TYR A 114 -15.51 40.70 6.05
C TYR A 114 -14.01 40.91 5.86
N SER A 115 -13.47 41.97 6.44
CA SER A 115 -12.02 42.17 6.52
C SER A 115 -11.48 41.42 7.72
N VAL A 116 -10.79 40.30 7.47
CA VAL A 116 -10.12 39.50 8.49
C VAL A 116 -8.63 39.82 8.41
N ASN A 117 -8.07 40.43 9.46
CA ASN A 117 -6.67 40.88 9.48
C ASN A 117 -6.26 41.71 8.25
N GLY A 118 -7.17 42.56 7.76
CA GLY A 118 -6.94 43.41 6.59
C GLY A 118 -7.23 42.75 5.24
N VAL A 119 -7.53 41.44 5.20
CA VAL A 119 -7.83 40.70 3.97
C VAL A 119 -9.34 40.52 3.81
N GLN A 120 -9.89 40.90 2.66
CA GLN A 120 -11.29 40.66 2.34
C GLN A 120 -11.54 39.16 2.17
N THR A 121 -12.32 38.60 3.07
CA THR A 121 -12.56 37.16 3.19
C THR A 121 -14.05 36.91 3.07
N SER A 122 -14.44 36.12 2.06
CA SER A 122 -15.82 35.67 1.86
C SER A 122 -16.00 34.27 2.47
N GLY A 123 -17.07 34.10 3.24
CA GLY A 123 -17.39 32.82 3.87
C GLY A 123 -18.55 32.91 4.85
N TYR A 124 -18.73 31.87 5.65
CA TYR A 124 -19.72 31.81 6.72
C TYR A 124 -19.00 32.06 8.05
N PHE A 125 -19.42 33.09 8.79
CA PHE A 125 -18.74 33.50 10.02
C PHE A 125 -19.64 33.26 11.25
N SER A 126 -19.04 32.82 12.35
CA SER A 126 -19.73 32.58 13.63
C SER A 126 -20.47 33.81 14.15
N VAL A 127 -19.95 35.02 13.89
CA VAL A 127 -20.55 36.30 14.30
C VAL A 127 -21.91 36.61 13.64
N ASP A 128 -22.27 35.90 12.57
CA ASP A 128 -23.53 36.09 11.85
C ASP A 128 -24.70 35.28 12.43
N TYR A 129 -24.41 34.28 13.25
CA TYR A 129 -25.36 33.26 13.66
C TYR A 129 -25.36 33.09 15.18
N THR A 130 -26.55 32.86 15.75
CA THR A 130 -26.70 32.48 17.15
C THR A 130 -26.28 31.03 17.37
N LEU A 131 -25.90 30.66 18.59
CA LEU A 131 -25.57 29.28 18.93
C LEU A 131 -26.74 28.34 18.59
N LYS A 132 -27.97 28.74 18.92
CA LYS A 132 -29.18 27.96 18.62
C LYS A 132 -29.35 27.71 17.13
N GLU A 133 -29.09 28.72 16.28
CA GLU A 133 -29.16 28.55 14.83
C GLU A 133 -28.14 27.53 14.34
N LEU A 134 -26.88 27.60 14.81
CA LEU A 134 -25.82 26.68 14.42
C LEU A 134 -26.13 25.24 14.88
N LEU A 135 -26.45 25.05 16.16
CA LEU A 135 -26.73 23.72 16.74
C LEU A 135 -27.96 23.01 16.16
N SER A 136 -28.83 23.73 15.44
CA SER A 136 -30.04 23.12 14.89
C SER A 136 -29.76 22.21 13.70
N ASN A 137 -28.88 22.65 12.77
CA ASN A 137 -28.69 21.95 11.49
C ASN A 137 -27.23 21.88 11.01
N VAL A 138 -26.27 22.47 11.71
CA VAL A 138 -24.87 22.48 11.27
C VAL A 138 -24.12 21.39 12.01
N ILE A 139 -23.43 20.54 11.26
CA ILE A 139 -22.58 19.47 11.79
C ILE A 139 -21.13 19.69 11.38
N LEU A 140 -20.23 19.16 12.21
CA LEU A 140 -18.80 19.11 11.92
C LEU A 140 -18.53 18.01 10.89
N ILE A 141 -17.61 18.28 9.96
CA ILE A 141 -17.21 17.35 8.90
C ILE A 141 -15.69 17.37 8.70
N GLN A 142 -15.13 16.28 8.20
CA GLN A 142 -13.74 16.16 7.82
C GLN A 142 -13.50 16.94 6.52
N ARG A 143 -12.62 17.94 6.58
CA ARG A 143 -12.30 18.80 5.42
C ARG A 143 -10.88 18.59 4.90
N ASP A 144 -10.07 17.82 5.61
CA ASP A 144 -8.86 17.26 5.01
C ASP A 144 -9.27 16.09 4.09
N TYR A 145 -9.23 16.33 2.78
CA TYR A 145 -9.62 15.34 1.77
C TYR A 145 -8.66 14.15 1.69
N THR A 146 -7.52 14.19 2.38
CA THR A 146 -6.63 13.03 2.52
C THR A 146 -7.10 12.08 3.63
N ARG A 147 -7.92 12.57 4.58
CA ARG A 147 -8.54 11.79 5.65
C ARG A 147 -9.88 11.22 5.23
N THR A 148 -10.32 10.20 5.95
CA THR A 148 -11.61 9.54 5.70
C THR A 148 -12.79 10.45 6.06
N ASN A 149 -13.73 10.64 5.13
CA ASN A 149 -14.97 11.40 5.35
C ASN A 149 -16.11 10.55 5.94
N LYS A 150 -15.81 9.31 6.33
CA LYS A 150 -16.82 8.32 6.72
C LYS A 150 -17.51 8.63 8.05
N PHE A 151 -16.98 9.58 8.81
CA PHE A 151 -17.55 10.04 10.07
C PHE A 151 -18.34 11.35 9.94
N ASP A 152 -18.39 11.96 8.74
CA ASP A 152 -19.07 13.24 8.51
C ASP A 152 -20.57 13.18 8.78
N ARG A 153 -21.19 12.01 8.63
CA ARG A 153 -22.63 11.80 8.91
C ARG A 153 -22.92 11.19 10.27
N SER A 154 -21.91 11.05 11.13
CA SER A 154 -22.08 10.55 12.50
C SER A 154 -22.69 11.59 13.46
N ASN A 155 -23.33 12.65 12.92
CA ASN A 155 -23.99 13.72 13.66
C ASN A 155 -23.08 14.44 14.68
N CYS A 156 -21.81 14.63 14.32
CA CYS A 156 -20.83 15.37 15.10
C CYS A 156 -21.29 16.83 15.27
N ARG A 157 -21.74 17.21 16.46
CA ARG A 157 -22.27 18.56 16.74
C ARG A 157 -21.15 19.52 17.14
N ILE A 158 -21.35 20.80 16.86
CA ILE A 158 -20.49 21.87 17.40
C ILE A 158 -20.61 21.87 18.93
N LEU A 159 -19.47 21.89 19.63
CA LEU A 159 -19.42 21.97 21.08
C LEU A 159 -19.16 23.39 21.56
N THR A 160 -19.82 23.79 22.65
CA THR A 160 -19.39 24.95 23.43
C THR A 160 -18.20 24.58 24.32
N VAL A 161 -17.42 25.56 24.76
CA VAL A 161 -16.31 25.32 25.72
C VAL A 161 -16.81 24.67 27.02
N ASN A 162 -18.02 25.02 27.46
CA ASN A 162 -18.62 24.42 28.64
C ASN A 162 -19.04 22.97 28.39
N ASP A 163 -19.61 22.66 27.23
CA ASP A 163 -20.00 21.28 26.87
C ASP A 163 -18.77 20.38 26.81
N LEU A 164 -17.70 20.83 26.12
CA LEU A 164 -16.43 20.10 26.03
C LEU A 164 -15.95 19.60 27.39
N VAL A 165 -15.81 20.50 28.37
CA VAL A 165 -15.27 20.12 29.69
C VAL A 165 -16.26 19.31 30.52
N ARG A 166 -17.58 19.52 30.34
CA ARG A 166 -18.60 18.84 31.13
C ARG A 166 -18.89 17.42 30.66
N THR A 167 -18.85 17.17 29.35
CA THR A 167 -19.33 15.91 28.77
C THR A 167 -18.21 15.05 28.20
N GLU A 168 -17.26 15.64 27.48
CA GLU A 168 -16.27 14.87 26.71
C GLU A 168 -14.89 14.80 27.38
N ALA A 169 -14.60 15.78 28.22
CA ALA A 169 -13.33 15.93 28.95
C ALA A 169 -13.52 16.13 30.47
N PRO A 170 -14.38 15.38 31.18
CA PRO A 170 -14.54 15.55 32.61
C PRO A 170 -13.32 14.97 33.36
N ASN A 171 -12.42 15.85 33.79
CA ASN A 171 -11.37 15.61 34.80
C ASN A 171 -10.59 14.27 34.74
N PRO A 172 -9.31 14.26 34.31
CA PRO A 172 -8.56 15.36 33.73
C PRO A 172 -8.16 15.09 32.29
N PRO A 173 -8.62 15.96 31.40
CA PRO A 173 -7.62 16.63 30.59
C PRO A 173 -7.58 18.14 30.89
N GLY A 174 -6.37 18.72 30.89
CA GLY A 174 -6.23 20.17 30.96
C GLY A 174 -6.91 20.83 29.77
N LEU A 175 -7.46 22.03 29.91
CA LEU A 175 -8.07 22.76 28.81
C LEU A 175 -7.11 23.81 28.25
N TRP A 176 -6.92 23.81 26.93
CA TRP A 176 -6.20 24.84 26.19
C TRP A 176 -7.16 25.60 25.28
N LEU A 177 -7.30 26.91 25.52
CA LEU A 177 -8.10 27.80 24.68
C LEU A 177 -7.18 28.58 23.73
N ASN A 178 -7.38 28.43 22.43
CA ASN A 178 -6.66 29.21 21.44
C ASN A 178 -7.54 30.31 20.83
N ILE A 179 -7.13 31.57 20.99
CA ILE A 179 -7.85 32.77 20.56
C ILE A 179 -7.12 33.39 19.37
N GLN A 180 -7.61 33.17 18.15
CA GLN A 180 -6.88 33.55 16.92
C GLN A 180 -7.15 34.96 16.39
N HIS A 181 -8.31 35.55 16.68
CA HIS A 181 -8.83 36.71 15.95
C HIS A 181 -9.52 37.76 16.85
N ASP A 182 -8.93 38.14 17.99
CA ASP A 182 -9.58 39.08 18.95
C ASP A 182 -9.95 40.42 18.28
N ALA A 183 -9.06 40.96 17.43
CA ALA A 183 -9.33 42.18 16.68
C ALA A 183 -10.57 42.08 15.77
N PHE A 184 -10.81 40.93 15.14
CA PHE A 184 -12.01 40.69 14.31
C PHE A 184 -13.26 40.71 15.19
N TYR A 185 -13.28 39.97 16.30
CA TYR A 185 -14.45 39.95 17.19
C TYR A 185 -14.77 41.33 17.78
N ALA A 186 -13.75 42.14 18.08
CA ALA A 186 -13.92 43.52 18.53
C ALA A 186 -14.65 44.39 17.49
N GLN A 187 -14.37 44.23 16.18
CA GLN A 187 -15.10 44.93 15.11
C GLN A 187 -16.60 44.59 15.07
N HIS A 188 -16.97 43.42 15.59
CA HIS A 188 -18.34 42.92 15.66
C HIS A 188 -19.00 43.18 17.03
N ASN A 189 -18.44 44.05 17.87
CA ASN A 189 -18.91 44.33 19.23
C ASN A 189 -18.94 43.09 20.15
N LEU A 190 -18.07 42.11 19.87
CA LEU A 190 -17.84 40.93 20.69
C LEU A 190 -16.47 41.06 21.38
N SER A 191 -16.30 40.43 22.55
CA SER A 191 -15.06 40.53 23.32
C SER A 191 -14.58 39.16 23.75
N MET A 192 -13.51 38.66 23.11
CA MET A 192 -12.86 37.40 23.51
C MET A 192 -12.31 37.50 24.92
N LYS A 193 -11.76 38.67 25.30
CA LYS A 193 -11.30 38.93 26.66
C LYS A 193 -12.40 38.69 27.70
N ASN A 194 -13.58 39.28 27.50
CA ASN A 194 -14.69 39.11 28.44
C ASN A 194 -15.18 37.66 28.48
N PHE A 195 -15.28 36.99 27.32
CA PHE A 195 -15.63 35.58 27.25
C PHE A 195 -14.65 34.72 28.08
N VAL A 196 -13.35 34.87 27.84
CA VAL A 196 -12.28 34.14 28.55
C VAL A 196 -12.36 34.35 30.06
N LEU A 197 -12.58 35.59 30.51
CA LEU A 197 -12.70 35.90 31.94
C LEU A 197 -13.97 35.31 32.57
N ILE A 198 -15.05 35.17 31.81
CA ILE A 198 -16.29 34.53 32.27
C ILE A 198 -16.11 33.02 32.35
N VAL A 199 -15.63 32.37 31.28
CA VAL A 199 -15.49 30.91 31.23
C VAL A 199 -14.45 30.40 32.23
N SER A 200 -13.39 31.17 32.48
CA SER A 200 -12.36 30.82 33.48
C SER A 200 -12.88 30.84 34.93
N ARG A 201 -14.09 31.35 35.19
CA ARG A 201 -14.74 31.26 36.51
C ARG A 201 -15.47 29.94 36.71
N THR A 202 -15.86 29.28 35.63
CA THR A 202 -16.66 28.04 35.65
C THR A 202 -15.85 26.82 35.26
N VAL A 203 -14.74 27.01 34.55
CA VAL A 203 -13.89 25.96 33.99
C VAL A 203 -12.44 26.27 34.32
N ASN A 204 -11.66 25.23 34.65
CA ASN A 204 -10.22 25.38 34.85
C ASN A 204 -9.48 25.40 33.50
N VAL A 205 -9.16 26.61 33.03
CA VAL A 205 -8.39 26.81 31.80
C VAL A 205 -6.89 26.78 32.13
N SER A 206 -6.20 25.73 31.71
CA SER A 206 -4.77 25.54 31.97
C SER A 206 -3.90 26.45 31.10
N TYR A 207 -4.30 26.64 29.84
CA TYR A 207 -3.55 27.41 28.87
C TYR A 207 -4.46 28.30 28.03
N ILE A 208 -4.00 29.52 27.74
CA ILE A 208 -4.61 30.41 26.75
C ILE A 208 -3.53 30.83 25.77
N SER A 209 -3.72 30.52 24.49
CA SER A 209 -2.84 31.00 23.44
C SER A 209 -3.48 32.02 22.52
N SER A 210 -2.65 32.86 21.93
CA SER A 210 -3.07 33.75 20.85
C SER A 210 -1.88 34.15 19.99
N PRO A 211 -2.08 34.31 18.67
CA PRO A 211 -1.11 34.95 17.79
C PRO A 211 -1.08 36.48 17.92
N GLU A 212 -2.08 37.09 18.59
CA GLU A 212 -2.16 38.54 18.78
C GLU A 212 -1.54 38.97 20.13
N ALA A 213 -0.37 39.63 20.09
CA ALA A 213 0.34 40.00 21.31
C ALA A 213 -0.43 41.02 22.19
N SER A 214 -1.21 41.93 21.58
CA SER A 214 -2.08 42.86 22.32
C SER A 214 -3.11 42.12 23.18
N PHE A 215 -3.70 41.04 22.67
CA PHE A 215 -4.70 40.26 23.39
C PHE A 215 -4.11 39.66 24.66
N LEU A 216 -2.96 38.98 24.57
CA LEU A 216 -2.29 38.39 25.73
C LEU A 216 -1.86 39.45 26.75
N ARG A 217 -1.33 40.59 26.29
CA ARG A 217 -1.01 41.73 27.18
C ARG A 217 -2.23 42.22 27.95
N SER A 218 -3.39 42.26 27.28
CA SER A 218 -4.65 42.70 27.89
C SER A 218 -5.16 41.74 28.98
N LEU A 219 -4.81 40.45 28.90
CA LEU A 219 -5.19 39.41 29.84
C LEU A 219 -4.24 39.27 31.02
N ARG A 220 -2.96 39.60 30.86
CA ARG A 220 -1.90 39.37 31.86
C ARG A 220 -2.27 39.80 33.29
N ALA A 221 -2.92 40.96 33.45
CA ALA A 221 -3.30 41.49 34.76
C ALA A 221 -4.58 40.87 35.36
N HIS A 222 -5.28 40.00 34.61
CA HIS A 222 -6.61 39.48 34.94
C HIS A 222 -6.65 37.96 35.08
N VAL A 223 -5.53 37.26 34.81
CA VAL A 223 -5.41 35.81 34.93
C VAL A 223 -4.40 35.45 36.03
N ASN A 224 -4.63 34.35 36.73
CA ASN A 224 -3.67 33.85 37.71
C ASN A 224 -2.65 32.94 37.00
N PRO A 225 -1.36 33.33 36.90
CA PRO A 225 -0.34 32.56 36.20
C PRO A 225 -0.02 31.21 36.84
N SER A 226 -0.43 30.95 38.10
CA SER A 226 -0.30 29.63 38.72
C SER A 226 -1.37 28.64 38.27
N ILE A 227 -2.44 29.13 37.64
CA ILE A 227 -3.57 28.33 37.15
C ILE A 227 -3.55 28.31 35.62
N THR A 228 -3.45 29.49 35.01
CA THR A 228 -3.57 29.68 33.57
C THR A 228 -2.29 30.29 33.01
N LYS A 229 -1.62 29.56 32.13
CA LYS A 229 -0.44 30.04 31.42
C LYS A 229 -0.83 30.70 30.11
N LEU A 230 -0.32 31.91 29.89
CA LEU A 230 -0.47 32.62 28.60
C LEU A 230 0.63 32.17 27.63
N VAL A 231 0.27 31.78 26.41
CA VAL A 231 1.20 31.25 25.42
C VAL A 231 1.12 32.07 24.13
N PHE A 232 2.25 32.63 23.70
CA PHE A 232 2.29 33.36 22.43
C PHE A 232 2.44 32.39 21.26
N ARG A 233 1.45 32.37 20.36
CA ARG A 233 1.44 31.46 19.21
C ARG A 233 2.12 32.12 18.01
N PHE A 234 3.13 31.47 17.45
CA PHE A 234 3.77 31.89 16.22
C PHE A 234 3.03 31.29 15.01
N LEU A 235 2.95 32.05 13.93
CA LEU A 235 2.53 31.58 12.60
C LEU A 235 3.76 31.46 11.68
N GLU A 236 3.62 31.48 10.35
CA GLU A 236 4.80 31.48 9.48
C GLU A 236 5.66 32.73 9.68
N LYS A 237 6.98 32.61 9.46
CA LYS A 237 7.98 33.63 9.83
C LYS A 237 7.75 34.99 9.15
N ASP A 238 7.17 34.98 7.96
CA ASP A 238 6.87 36.13 7.12
C ASP A 238 5.51 36.78 7.43
N LYS A 239 4.61 36.07 8.13
CA LYS A 239 3.32 36.66 8.55
C LYS A 239 3.53 37.74 9.60
N VAL A 240 2.61 38.70 9.59
CA VAL A 240 2.62 39.87 10.48
C VAL A 240 1.62 39.65 11.61
N ASP A 241 2.06 39.91 12.84
CA ASP A 241 1.15 40.09 13.96
C ASP A 241 0.44 41.43 13.80
N PRO A 242 -0.90 41.45 13.61
CA PRO A 242 -1.64 42.69 13.34
C PRO A 242 -1.57 43.68 14.51
N SER A 243 -1.23 43.22 15.71
CA SER A 243 -1.16 44.06 16.91
C SER A 243 0.19 44.78 17.10
N THR A 244 1.27 44.23 16.56
CA THR A 244 2.62 44.81 16.66
C THR A 244 3.15 45.33 15.34
N ASN A 245 2.49 44.99 14.23
CA ASN A 245 2.94 45.27 12.86
C ASN A 245 4.37 44.77 12.58
N GLN A 246 4.77 43.70 13.27
CA GLN A 246 6.04 43.02 13.09
C GLN A 246 5.80 41.61 12.59
N THR A 247 6.75 41.06 11.84
CA THR A 247 6.68 39.66 11.44
C THR A 247 6.97 38.74 12.61
N TYR A 248 6.40 37.53 12.61
CA TYR A 248 6.68 36.52 13.64
C TYR A 248 8.18 36.17 13.70
N GLY A 249 8.87 36.14 12.57
CA GLY A 249 10.33 35.97 12.52
C GLY A 249 11.11 37.11 13.17
N SER A 250 10.59 38.34 13.15
CA SER A 250 11.17 39.48 13.88
C SER A 250 10.93 39.37 15.39
N LEU A 251 9.69 39.04 15.78
CA LEU A 251 9.30 38.88 17.19
C LEU A 251 10.11 37.78 17.89
N LEU A 252 10.41 36.68 17.17
CA LEU A 252 11.21 35.56 17.68
C LEU A 252 12.60 36.00 18.19
N LYS A 253 13.18 37.06 17.62
CA LYS A 253 14.51 37.56 18.01
C LYS A 253 14.52 38.24 19.38
N ASN A 254 13.36 38.53 19.97
CA ASN A 254 13.25 39.22 21.25
C ASN A 254 12.36 38.45 22.25
N LEU A 255 12.83 37.26 22.65
CA LEU A 255 12.15 36.40 23.61
C LEU A 255 11.96 37.07 24.98
N THR A 256 12.87 37.96 25.40
CA THR A 256 12.74 38.74 26.65
C THR A 256 11.51 39.65 26.62
N SER A 257 11.21 40.27 25.47
CA SER A 257 9.98 41.06 25.29
C SER A 257 8.73 40.17 25.38
N ILE A 258 8.75 38.99 24.77
CA ILE A 258 7.64 38.02 24.84
C ILE A 258 7.40 37.56 26.28
N LYS A 259 8.46 37.30 27.05
CA LYS A 259 8.38 36.93 28.47
C LYS A 259 7.66 37.97 29.33
N THR A 260 7.57 39.23 28.88
CA THR A 260 6.80 40.26 29.59
C THR A 260 5.28 40.06 29.50
N PHE A 261 4.76 39.16 28.67
CA PHE A 261 3.32 38.93 28.59
C PHE A 261 2.91 37.47 28.41
N ALA A 262 3.85 36.57 28.12
CA ALA A 262 3.62 35.15 27.99
C ALA A 262 4.49 34.33 28.96
N SER A 263 4.01 33.16 29.32
CA SER A 263 4.72 32.13 30.08
C SER A 263 5.35 31.07 29.19
N GLY A 264 4.90 30.96 27.93
CA GLY A 264 5.49 30.09 26.92
C GLY A 264 5.22 30.59 25.50
N ILE A 265 5.76 29.85 24.54
CA ILE A 265 5.57 30.05 23.10
C ILE A 265 5.09 28.74 22.46
N LEU A 266 4.20 28.84 21.48
CA LEU A 266 3.81 27.72 20.61
C LEU A 266 4.32 28.03 19.21
N VAL A 267 5.14 27.15 18.64
CA VAL A 267 5.80 27.37 17.36
C VAL A 267 5.59 26.20 16.41
N PRO A 268 5.43 26.45 15.08
CA PRO A 268 5.56 25.39 14.08
C PRO A 268 6.88 24.65 14.24
N LYS A 269 6.87 23.33 14.05
CA LYS A 269 8.03 22.47 14.30
C LYS A 269 9.29 22.88 13.50
N GLU A 270 9.11 23.53 12.35
CA GLU A 270 10.16 24.08 11.48
C GLU A 270 10.91 25.29 12.07
N TYR A 271 10.39 25.89 13.14
CA TYR A 271 11.15 26.88 13.92
C TYR A 271 12.28 26.24 14.73
N ILE A 272 12.12 24.96 15.11
CA ILE A 272 13.07 24.21 15.92
C ILE A 272 13.97 23.38 15.02
N TRP A 273 13.37 22.57 14.15
CA TRP A 273 14.04 21.75 13.15
C TRP A 273 13.63 22.20 11.75
N PRO A 274 14.33 23.17 11.14
CA PRO A 274 13.99 23.63 9.80
C PRO A 274 14.10 22.47 8.80
N VAL A 275 13.20 22.41 7.84
CA VAL A 275 13.22 21.42 6.76
C VAL A 275 13.46 22.14 5.44
N ASP A 276 14.34 21.62 4.60
CA ASP A 276 14.47 22.12 3.23
C ASP A 276 13.24 21.71 2.41
N PRO A 277 12.39 22.66 1.97
CA PRO A 277 11.15 22.34 1.28
C PRO A 277 11.37 21.68 -0.09
N SER A 278 12.58 21.78 -0.67
CA SER A 278 12.89 21.17 -1.96
C SER A 278 13.31 19.70 -1.84
N SER A 279 13.86 19.29 -0.70
CA SER A 279 14.46 17.97 -0.50
C SER A 279 13.85 17.17 0.64
N LEU A 280 13.04 17.80 1.51
CA LEU A 280 12.41 17.23 2.70
C LEU A 280 13.40 16.72 3.77
N TYR A 281 14.65 17.17 3.77
CA TYR A 281 15.62 16.86 4.83
C TYR A 281 15.62 17.90 5.94
N ILE A 282 15.81 17.43 7.18
CA ILE A 282 16.05 18.32 8.31
C ILE A 282 17.39 19.04 8.14
N LEU A 283 17.39 20.33 8.46
CA LEU A 283 18.57 21.16 8.61
C LEU A 283 18.99 21.17 10.09
N PRO A 284 20.19 21.71 10.42
CA PRO A 284 20.60 21.85 11.81
C PRO A 284 19.54 22.57 12.66
N HIS A 285 19.24 22.03 13.84
CA HIS A 285 18.27 22.65 14.74
C HIS A 285 18.69 24.06 15.14
N THR A 286 17.71 24.90 15.46
CA THR A 286 17.95 26.24 15.99
C THR A 286 18.25 26.20 17.48
N SER A 287 18.71 27.32 18.05
CA SER A 287 18.87 27.48 19.51
C SER A 287 17.58 27.85 20.23
N LEU A 288 16.44 27.90 19.52
CA LEU A 288 15.18 28.47 20.01
C LEU A 288 14.74 27.89 21.36
N VAL A 289 14.74 26.56 21.49
CA VAL A 289 14.29 25.89 22.72
C VAL A 289 15.15 26.31 23.91
N SER A 290 16.48 26.18 23.76
CA SER A 290 17.42 26.56 24.82
C SER A 290 17.38 28.05 25.15
N ASP A 291 17.22 28.93 24.16
CA ASP A 291 17.18 30.38 24.38
C ASP A 291 15.86 30.83 25.03
N ALA A 292 14.74 30.19 24.69
CA ALA A 292 13.45 30.40 25.36
C ALA A 292 13.51 29.91 26.82
N HIS A 293 14.09 28.73 27.06
CA HIS A 293 14.27 28.22 28.41
C HIS A 293 15.15 29.13 29.28
N LYS A 294 16.24 29.68 28.73
CA LYS A 294 17.11 30.64 29.46
C LYS A 294 16.36 31.88 29.94
N VAL A 295 15.34 32.34 29.22
CA VAL A 295 14.49 33.47 29.63
C VAL A 295 13.23 33.04 30.39
N GLY A 296 13.08 31.75 30.68
CA GLY A 296 11.97 31.18 31.43
C GLY A 296 10.66 31.09 30.64
N LEU A 297 10.72 30.87 29.33
CA LEU A 297 9.57 30.57 28.48
C LEU A 297 9.50 29.06 28.20
N GLU A 298 8.34 28.45 28.43
CA GLU A 298 8.04 27.10 27.92
C GLU A 298 7.96 27.12 26.38
N VAL A 299 8.33 26.02 25.73
CA VAL A 299 8.26 25.87 24.27
C VAL A 299 7.39 24.68 23.93
N PHE A 300 6.31 24.96 23.20
CA PHE A 300 5.42 23.96 22.63
C PHE A 300 5.63 23.92 21.12
N ALA A 301 5.69 22.72 20.55
CA ALA A 301 5.83 22.54 19.11
C ALA A 301 4.50 22.09 18.48
N SER A 302 4.11 22.68 17.34
CA SER A 302 2.89 22.32 16.59
C SER A 302 3.19 21.57 15.30
N ASP A 303 2.12 21.19 14.61
CA ASP A 303 2.14 20.62 13.24
C ASP A 303 2.66 19.18 13.19
N PHE A 304 2.36 18.42 14.24
CA PHE A 304 2.52 16.97 14.28
C PHE A 304 1.25 16.27 13.80
N MET A 305 1.41 15.41 12.79
CA MET A 305 0.37 14.64 12.11
C MET A 305 1.05 13.33 11.65
N ASN A 306 0.39 12.19 11.83
CA ASN A 306 0.94 10.89 11.40
C ASN A 306 0.72 10.64 9.89
N ASP A 307 -0.24 11.33 9.29
CA ASP A 307 -0.79 11.06 7.96
C ASP A 307 -0.32 12.05 6.88
N LEU A 308 0.89 12.57 7.05
CA LEU A 308 1.54 13.45 6.09
C LEU A 308 2.98 13.00 5.82
N SER A 309 3.53 13.47 4.70
CA SER A 309 4.95 13.31 4.41
C SER A 309 5.79 14.06 5.45
N ILE A 310 6.42 13.31 6.35
CA ILE A 310 7.45 13.82 7.25
C ILE A 310 8.83 13.75 6.60
N SER A 311 9.83 14.36 7.25
CA SER A 311 11.20 14.36 6.73
C SER A 311 11.75 12.94 6.52
N TYR A 312 12.48 12.73 5.42
CA TYR A 312 13.16 11.46 5.14
C TYR A 312 14.13 11.03 6.24
N ASN A 313 14.62 11.96 7.08
CA ASN A 313 15.46 11.63 8.23
C ASN A 313 14.78 10.73 9.27
N TYR A 314 13.44 10.68 9.27
CA TYR A 314 12.66 9.84 10.17
C TYR A 314 12.21 8.53 9.53
N SER A 315 12.49 8.28 8.24
CA SER A 315 12.04 7.06 7.54
C SER A 315 10.54 6.80 7.68
N TYR A 316 9.73 7.88 7.65
CA TYR A 316 8.27 7.85 7.89
C TYR A 316 7.82 7.30 9.25
N ASP A 317 8.73 7.20 10.24
CA ASP A 317 8.40 6.80 11.61
C ASP A 317 7.93 8.02 12.44
N PRO A 318 6.64 8.13 12.81
CA PRO A 318 6.14 9.29 13.54
C PRO A 318 6.71 9.35 14.97
N VAL A 319 6.89 8.21 15.66
CA VAL A 319 7.53 8.16 16.98
C VAL A 319 8.96 8.68 16.93
N ALA A 320 9.71 8.36 15.87
CA ALA A 320 11.06 8.90 15.67
C ALA A 320 11.04 10.43 15.53
N GLU A 321 10.04 10.99 14.87
CA GLU A 321 9.86 12.44 14.80
C GLU A 321 9.62 13.01 16.20
N TYR A 322 8.63 12.52 16.96
CA TYR A 322 8.35 13.04 18.31
C TYR A 322 9.58 12.95 19.22
N LEU A 323 10.27 11.80 19.24
CA LEU A 323 11.51 11.60 20.01
C LEU A 323 12.58 12.63 19.66
N ASN A 324 12.67 13.09 18.41
CA ASN A 324 13.64 14.11 18.02
C ASN A 324 13.33 15.52 18.59
N PHE A 325 12.12 15.76 19.08
CA PHE A 325 11.73 17.00 19.77
C PHE A 325 11.75 16.89 21.29
N ILE A 326 11.60 15.68 21.85
CA ILE A 326 11.47 15.47 23.30
C ILE A 326 12.67 14.77 23.96
N ASP A 327 13.43 13.97 23.22
CA ASP A 327 14.48 13.10 23.75
C ASP A 327 15.65 12.92 22.76
N ASN A 328 16.17 14.04 22.24
CA ASN A 328 17.33 14.04 21.33
C ASN A 328 18.70 14.21 22.03
N GLY A 329 18.70 14.37 23.36
CA GLY A 329 19.89 14.59 24.19
C GLY A 329 20.37 16.06 24.30
N ASN A 330 19.91 16.96 23.42
CA ASN A 330 20.29 18.38 23.42
C ASN A 330 19.25 19.27 24.13
N PHE A 331 17.96 19.01 23.91
CA PHE A 331 16.85 19.74 24.51
C PHE A 331 15.60 18.88 24.54
N SER A 332 14.57 19.32 25.29
CA SER A 332 13.21 18.78 25.20
C SER A 332 12.23 19.94 25.10
N VAL A 333 11.33 19.92 24.13
CA VAL A 333 10.17 20.84 24.14
C VAL A 333 9.28 20.52 25.35
N ASP A 334 8.59 21.53 25.89
CA ASP A 334 7.69 21.38 27.05
C ASP A 334 6.36 20.71 26.68
N GLY A 335 6.04 20.60 25.39
CA GLY A 335 4.93 19.79 24.90
C GLY A 335 4.77 19.85 23.38
N VAL A 336 3.90 18.99 22.87
CA VAL A 336 3.61 18.86 21.43
C VAL A 336 2.10 18.93 21.18
N LEU A 337 1.71 19.70 20.16
CA LEU A 337 0.35 19.80 19.66
C LEU A 337 0.19 18.88 18.45
N SER A 338 -0.64 17.85 18.59
CA SER A 338 -0.80 16.77 17.61
C SER A 338 -2.27 16.49 17.30
N ASP A 339 -2.52 16.05 16.07
CA ASP A 339 -3.82 15.53 15.60
C ASP A 339 -4.02 14.06 16.00
N PHE A 340 -2.92 13.38 16.39
CA PHE A 340 -2.86 11.98 16.80
C PHE A 340 -2.24 11.90 18.20
N PRO A 341 -2.97 12.28 19.27
CA PRO A 341 -2.41 12.40 20.62
C PRO A 341 -1.97 11.06 21.23
N LEU A 342 -2.35 9.92 20.64
CA LEU A 342 -1.83 8.60 20.99
C LEU A 342 -0.31 8.49 20.76
N THR A 343 0.18 8.86 19.58
CA THR A 343 1.61 8.75 19.21
C THR A 343 2.57 9.49 20.15
N PRO A 344 2.37 10.78 20.50
CA PRO A 344 3.24 11.42 21.48
C PRO A 344 3.06 10.84 22.88
N SER A 345 1.89 10.27 23.22
CA SER A 345 1.69 9.59 24.51
C SER A 345 2.59 8.36 24.62
N GLU A 346 2.62 7.50 23.60
CA GLU A 346 3.53 6.36 23.57
C GLU A 346 5.00 6.80 23.42
N ALA A 347 5.29 7.85 22.66
CA ALA A 347 6.65 8.37 22.52
C ALA A 347 7.23 8.78 23.89
N ILE A 348 6.45 9.46 24.72
CA ILE A 348 6.85 9.93 26.06
C ILE A 348 6.98 8.77 27.04
N ASP A 349 5.97 7.92 27.18
CA ASP A 349 5.94 6.90 28.24
C ASP A 349 6.65 5.60 27.85
N CYS A 350 6.54 5.19 26.59
CA CYS A 350 7.02 3.89 26.13
C CYS A 350 8.38 3.94 25.46
N PHE A 351 8.71 5.01 24.74
CA PHE A 351 9.90 5.04 23.87
C PHE A 351 11.02 5.97 24.31
N ALA A 352 10.72 7.07 25.01
CA ALA A 352 11.72 7.99 25.50
C ALA A 352 12.66 7.35 26.52
N HIS A 353 13.90 7.81 26.53
CA HIS A 353 14.99 7.39 27.40
C HIS A 353 15.20 5.86 27.36
N ILE A 354 15.08 5.26 26.18
CA ILE A 354 15.48 3.88 25.90
C ILE A 354 16.88 3.91 25.28
N GLY A 355 17.85 3.33 25.99
CA GLY A 355 19.19 3.16 25.43
C GLY A 355 19.18 2.18 24.24
N LEU A 356 20.09 2.38 23.28
CA LEU A 356 20.25 1.53 22.09
C LEU A 356 20.40 0.02 22.43
N ASN A 357 20.91 -0.29 23.64
CA ASN A 357 21.13 -1.65 24.12
C ASN A 357 20.03 -2.18 25.07
N ALA A 358 18.88 -1.51 25.17
CA ALA A 358 17.78 -1.95 26.03
C ALA A 358 17.34 -3.39 25.70
N PRO A 359 17.08 -4.26 26.68
CA PRO A 359 16.75 -5.66 26.42
C PRO A 359 15.44 -5.78 25.63
N LYS A 360 15.34 -6.82 24.81
CA LYS A 360 14.08 -7.19 24.15
C LYS A 360 13.08 -7.61 25.22
N LYS A 361 11.87 -7.05 25.17
CA LYS A 361 10.76 -7.41 26.08
C LYS A 361 9.90 -8.52 25.52
N VAL A 362 9.75 -8.60 24.21
CA VAL A 362 9.05 -9.70 23.52
C VAL A 362 10.01 -10.45 22.60
N ASN A 363 9.72 -11.74 22.37
CA ASN A 363 10.58 -12.64 21.58
C ASN A 363 10.23 -12.67 20.09
N THR A 364 9.27 -11.84 19.65
CA THR A 364 8.88 -11.71 18.24
C THR A 364 10.11 -11.41 17.38
N LEU A 365 10.31 -12.22 16.33
CA LEU A 365 11.41 -12.06 15.41
C LEU A 365 11.20 -10.82 14.53
N VAL A 366 12.27 -10.04 14.33
CA VAL A 366 12.33 -9.00 13.32
C VAL A 366 13.05 -9.60 12.11
N ILE A 367 12.30 -9.77 11.02
CA ILE A 367 12.77 -10.35 9.76
C ILE A 367 12.77 -9.22 8.72
N SER A 368 13.89 -9.01 8.03
CA SER A 368 13.93 -7.99 6.97
C SER A 368 13.08 -8.40 5.77
N LYS A 369 12.57 -7.40 5.05
CA LYS A 369 12.02 -7.53 3.70
C LYS A 369 13.01 -6.89 2.74
N TYR A 370 13.89 -7.70 2.17
CA TYR A 370 14.97 -7.33 1.25
C TYR A 370 16.02 -6.40 1.87
N GLY A 371 16.36 -6.65 3.14
CA GLY A 371 17.12 -5.71 3.98
C GLY A 371 16.24 -4.56 4.51
N ALA A 372 16.84 -3.41 4.80
CA ALA A 372 16.10 -2.18 5.14
C ALA A 372 15.62 -1.49 3.86
N SER A 373 14.78 -2.18 3.08
CA SER A 373 14.34 -1.71 1.77
C SER A 373 13.45 -0.47 1.81
N GLY A 374 12.97 -0.10 3.01
CA GLY A 374 12.31 1.16 3.31
C GLY A 374 13.25 2.39 3.24
N ASP A 375 14.55 2.17 3.43
CA ASP A 375 15.57 3.23 3.44
C ASP A 375 16.49 3.19 2.21
N TYR A 376 16.75 1.99 1.66
CA TYR A 376 17.71 1.77 0.57
C TYR A 376 17.12 0.89 -0.53
N PRO A 377 17.68 0.90 -1.76
CA PRO A 377 17.30 -0.07 -2.79
C PRO A 377 17.42 -1.51 -2.27
N PRO A 378 16.41 -2.37 -2.55
CA PRO A 378 16.31 -3.70 -1.94
C PRO A 378 17.48 -4.60 -2.35
N CYS A 379 17.83 -5.55 -1.48
CA CYS A 379 18.88 -6.56 -1.71
C CYS A 379 20.28 -6.00 -2.03
N THR A 380 20.57 -4.77 -1.62
CA THR A 380 21.90 -4.17 -1.73
C THR A 380 22.72 -4.34 -0.46
N ASP A 381 24.05 -4.25 -0.57
CA ASP A 381 24.97 -4.11 0.56
C ASP A 381 24.50 -3.07 1.60
N LEU A 382 24.13 -1.87 1.17
CA LEU A 382 23.66 -0.81 2.06
C LEU A 382 22.35 -1.16 2.78
N ALA A 383 21.38 -1.76 2.06
CA ALA A 383 20.12 -2.19 2.67
C ALA A 383 20.34 -3.26 3.75
N TYR A 384 21.29 -4.18 3.52
CA TYR A 384 21.60 -5.23 4.47
C TYR A 384 22.42 -4.73 5.67
N GLU A 385 23.44 -3.91 5.45
CA GLU A 385 24.20 -3.26 6.52
C GLU A 385 23.29 -2.42 7.42
N LYS A 386 22.35 -1.68 6.81
CA LYS A 386 21.35 -0.90 7.53
C LYS A 386 20.45 -1.79 8.38
N ALA A 387 19.90 -2.87 7.82
CA ALA A 387 19.07 -3.82 8.57
C ALA A 387 19.81 -4.45 9.77
N ILE A 388 21.09 -4.79 9.59
CA ILE A 388 21.95 -5.29 10.68
C ILE A 388 22.10 -4.23 11.77
N SER A 389 22.43 -2.98 11.39
CA SER A 389 22.58 -1.87 12.33
C SER A 389 21.29 -1.54 13.08
N ASP A 390 20.15 -1.75 12.44
CA ASP A 390 18.82 -1.53 13.00
C ASP A 390 18.35 -2.67 13.92
N GLY A 391 19.11 -3.76 14.00
CA GLY A 391 18.90 -4.86 14.95
C GLY A 391 17.91 -5.91 14.49
N VAL A 392 17.92 -6.26 13.20
CA VAL A 392 17.21 -7.42 12.63
C VAL A 392 17.70 -8.74 13.25
N ASP A 393 16.82 -9.75 13.36
CA ASP A 393 17.23 -11.10 13.80
C ASP A 393 17.46 -12.06 12.65
N VAL A 394 16.73 -11.85 11.54
CA VAL A 394 16.78 -12.69 10.35
C VAL A 394 16.92 -11.80 9.12
N LEU A 395 18.04 -11.92 8.41
CA LEU A 395 18.30 -11.22 7.16
C LEU A 395 17.81 -12.08 5.98
N ASP A 396 16.99 -11.53 5.10
CA ASP A 396 16.41 -12.25 3.98
C ASP A 396 17.18 -12.05 2.65
N CYS A 397 17.27 -13.09 1.84
CA CYS A 397 17.80 -13.03 0.48
C CYS A 397 16.89 -13.84 -0.45
N PRO A 398 16.08 -13.16 -1.28
CA PRO A 398 15.39 -13.80 -2.39
C PRO A 398 16.39 -14.08 -3.50
N VAL A 399 16.59 -15.37 -3.76
CA VAL A 399 17.64 -15.82 -4.67
C VAL A 399 17.10 -15.88 -6.10
N GLN A 400 17.76 -15.13 -6.97
CA GLN A 400 17.59 -15.21 -8.42
C GLN A 400 18.80 -15.86 -9.06
N MET A 401 18.64 -16.31 -10.31
CA MET A 401 19.70 -16.94 -11.08
C MET A 401 20.04 -16.10 -12.30
N SER A 402 21.34 -15.80 -12.49
CA SER A 402 21.82 -15.22 -13.74
C SER A 402 21.89 -16.27 -14.86
N LYS A 403 22.03 -15.82 -16.10
CA LYS A 403 22.17 -16.68 -17.29
C LYS A 403 23.34 -17.67 -17.19
N ASP A 404 24.43 -17.25 -16.57
CA ASP A 404 25.65 -18.02 -16.33
C ASP A 404 25.60 -18.86 -15.03
N GLY A 405 24.42 -18.95 -14.40
CA GLY A 405 24.18 -19.86 -13.29
C GLY A 405 24.69 -19.39 -11.92
N ILE A 406 24.91 -18.08 -11.76
CA ILE A 406 25.34 -17.48 -10.49
C ILE A 406 24.10 -17.12 -9.66
N PRO A 407 23.95 -17.63 -8.42
CA PRO A 407 22.87 -17.24 -7.51
C PRO A 407 23.17 -15.90 -6.83
N PHE A 408 22.20 -15.00 -6.78
CA PHE A 408 22.34 -13.66 -6.19
C PHE A 408 21.04 -13.17 -5.54
N CYS A 409 21.13 -12.19 -4.65
CA CYS A 409 19.97 -11.62 -3.96
C CYS A 409 19.33 -10.51 -4.80
N LEU A 410 18.03 -10.64 -5.10
CA LEU A 410 17.24 -9.61 -5.77
C LEU A 410 15.75 -9.80 -5.47
N SER A 411 15.04 -8.69 -5.23
CA SER A 411 13.65 -8.69 -4.77
C SER A 411 12.64 -9.31 -5.75
N SER A 412 13.00 -9.43 -7.02
CA SER A 412 12.17 -9.98 -8.09
C SER A 412 13.01 -10.64 -9.17
N ILE A 413 12.41 -11.59 -9.90
CA ILE A 413 13.01 -12.20 -11.09
C ILE A 413 12.94 -11.27 -12.32
N ASP A 414 12.07 -10.26 -12.28
CA ASP A 414 12.00 -9.19 -13.28
C ASP A 414 12.88 -8.01 -12.84
N LEU A 415 13.93 -7.76 -13.61
CA LEU A 415 14.90 -6.69 -13.37
C LEU A 415 14.26 -5.30 -13.47
N ILE A 416 13.10 -5.15 -14.14
CA ILE A 416 12.42 -3.84 -14.26
C ILE A 416 11.97 -3.31 -12.89
N GLU A 417 11.62 -4.18 -11.96
CA GLU A 417 10.99 -3.80 -10.69
C GLU A 417 11.95 -3.13 -9.70
N SER A 418 13.25 -3.40 -9.82
CA SER A 418 14.26 -2.94 -8.85
C SER A 418 15.57 -2.49 -9.48
N THR A 419 15.62 -2.30 -10.82
CA THR A 419 16.83 -1.82 -11.51
C THR A 419 16.48 -0.89 -12.67
N ASN A 420 17.49 -0.18 -13.18
CA ASN A 420 17.37 0.64 -14.39
C ASN A 420 17.46 -0.14 -15.72
N VAL A 421 17.19 -1.45 -15.74
CA VAL A 421 17.37 -2.29 -16.94
C VAL A 421 16.56 -1.79 -18.14
N ALA A 422 15.36 -1.26 -17.91
CA ALA A 422 14.48 -0.75 -18.96
C ALA A 422 15.05 0.51 -19.64
N GLN A 423 15.92 1.26 -18.95
CA GLN A 423 16.61 2.43 -19.48
C GLN A 423 18.02 2.11 -20.00
N SER A 424 18.40 0.83 -20.02
CA SER A 424 19.73 0.37 -20.47
C SER A 424 19.71 -0.18 -21.89
N SER A 425 20.88 -0.61 -22.39
CA SER A 425 21.01 -1.33 -23.67
C SER A 425 20.32 -2.70 -23.69
N PHE A 426 19.90 -3.20 -22.53
CA PHE A 426 19.17 -4.46 -22.35
C PHE A 426 17.65 -4.32 -22.49
N SER A 427 17.12 -3.11 -22.68
CA SER A 427 15.68 -2.86 -22.88
C SER A 427 15.04 -3.71 -23.99
N ARG A 428 15.82 -4.05 -25.02
CA ARG A 428 15.42 -4.94 -26.12
C ARG A 428 15.19 -6.41 -25.73
N LEU A 429 15.53 -6.81 -24.51
CA LEU A 429 15.35 -8.17 -24.00
C LEU A 429 13.95 -8.39 -23.39
N GLY A 430 13.09 -7.36 -23.42
CA GLY A 430 11.72 -7.46 -22.95
C GLY A 430 10.95 -8.60 -23.61
N LYS A 431 10.32 -9.44 -22.79
CA LYS A 431 9.39 -10.48 -23.24
C LYS A 431 8.30 -10.73 -22.19
N THR A 432 7.23 -11.40 -22.60
CA THR A 432 6.16 -11.84 -21.71
C THR A 432 6.33 -13.33 -21.38
N ILE A 433 6.30 -13.66 -20.09
CA ILE A 433 6.32 -15.04 -19.58
C ILE A 433 5.15 -15.19 -18.60
N PRO A 434 3.97 -15.63 -19.06
CA PRO A 434 2.78 -15.72 -18.23
C PRO A 434 2.94 -16.64 -17.02
N GLU A 435 3.84 -17.64 -17.10
CA GLU A 435 4.12 -18.54 -15.96
C GLU A 435 4.87 -17.86 -14.81
N ILE A 436 5.41 -16.66 -15.02
CA ILE A 436 6.13 -15.88 -14.01
C ILE A 436 5.32 -14.64 -13.61
N LYS A 437 4.88 -13.85 -14.60
CA LYS A 437 4.09 -12.64 -14.37
C LYS A 437 3.27 -12.25 -15.60
N SER A 438 2.25 -11.43 -15.37
CA SER A 438 1.56 -10.72 -16.45
C SER A 438 2.42 -9.58 -17.01
N GLY A 439 2.21 -9.25 -18.28
CA GLY A 439 2.87 -8.13 -18.95
C GLY A 439 4.28 -8.43 -19.46
N ASN A 440 5.00 -7.36 -19.83
CA ASN A 440 6.35 -7.43 -20.38
C ASN A 440 7.37 -7.29 -19.24
N GLY A 441 8.43 -8.12 -19.25
CA GLY A 441 9.48 -8.11 -18.24
C GLY A 441 10.87 -8.34 -18.85
N ILE A 442 11.92 -8.00 -18.10
CA ILE A 442 13.32 -8.33 -18.46
C ILE A 442 13.89 -9.19 -17.36
N PHE A 443 14.15 -10.47 -17.65
CA PHE A 443 14.37 -11.46 -16.61
C PHE A 443 15.84 -11.68 -16.29
N THR A 444 16.12 -11.98 -15.01
CA THR A 444 17.48 -12.21 -14.49
C THR A 444 18.25 -13.30 -15.25
N PHE A 445 17.57 -14.38 -15.65
CA PHE A 445 18.19 -15.50 -16.36
C PHE A 445 18.52 -15.23 -17.84
N ASP A 446 18.21 -14.03 -18.38
CA ASP A 446 18.59 -13.62 -19.73
C ASP A 446 19.94 -12.88 -19.78
N LEU A 447 20.45 -12.44 -18.62
CA LEU A 447 21.68 -11.67 -18.49
C LEU A 447 22.72 -12.44 -17.67
N ALA A 448 23.98 -12.38 -18.07
CA ALA A 448 25.09 -12.85 -17.25
C ALA A 448 25.25 -11.95 -16.00
N TRP A 449 25.80 -12.49 -14.92
CA TRP A 449 25.94 -11.76 -13.66
C TRP A 449 26.69 -10.43 -13.81
N ASP A 450 27.78 -10.39 -14.58
CA ASP A 450 28.54 -9.14 -14.81
C ASP A 450 27.69 -8.03 -15.45
N ASN A 451 26.73 -8.39 -16.30
CA ASN A 451 25.79 -7.43 -16.88
C ASN A 451 24.77 -6.96 -15.84
N ILE A 452 24.25 -7.86 -15.01
CA ILE A 452 23.31 -7.52 -13.93
C ILE A 452 23.98 -6.61 -12.90
N LYS A 453 25.22 -6.95 -12.51
CA LYS A 453 26.04 -6.15 -11.59
C LYS A 453 26.32 -4.73 -12.11
N SER A 454 26.30 -4.53 -13.42
CA SER A 454 26.46 -3.20 -14.03
C SER A 454 25.21 -2.31 -13.97
N LEU A 455 24.05 -2.88 -13.62
CA LEU A 455 22.79 -2.13 -13.50
C LEU A 455 22.78 -1.32 -12.20
N SER A 456 22.10 -0.17 -12.25
CA SER A 456 21.84 0.62 -11.04
C SER A 456 20.62 0.06 -10.31
N PRO A 457 20.72 -0.25 -9.01
CA PRO A 457 19.56 -0.58 -8.18
C PRO A 457 18.54 0.57 -8.19
N LEU A 458 17.26 0.26 -8.03
CA LEU A 458 16.21 1.26 -7.87
C LEU A 458 15.45 1.02 -6.58
N MET A 459 15.10 2.11 -5.92
CA MET A 459 14.30 2.08 -4.70
C MET A 459 12.85 1.70 -5.00
N LEU A 460 12.26 0.88 -4.13
CA LEU A 460 10.83 0.55 -4.19
C LEU A 460 10.02 1.76 -3.73
N ASN A 461 8.96 2.12 -4.46
CA ASN A 461 8.06 3.21 -4.07
C ASN A 461 6.61 2.70 -4.13
N PRO A 462 6.17 1.89 -3.15
CA PRO A 462 4.85 1.23 -3.20
C PRO A 462 3.68 2.21 -3.31
N HIS A 463 3.85 3.43 -2.81
CA HIS A 463 2.83 4.48 -2.77
C HIS A 463 3.10 5.65 -3.71
N SER A 464 3.87 5.44 -4.79
CA SER A 464 4.22 6.51 -5.74
C SER A 464 3.02 7.17 -6.42
N ILE A 465 1.90 6.45 -6.56
CA ILE A 465 0.64 6.98 -7.12
C ILE A 465 0.07 8.10 -6.22
N ASN A 466 0.29 8.00 -4.91
CA ASN A 466 -0.11 8.98 -3.91
C ASN A 466 0.96 10.06 -3.67
N SER A 467 1.98 10.14 -4.53
CA SER A 467 3.12 11.05 -4.37
C SER A 467 3.91 10.85 -3.07
N LEU A 468 3.81 9.65 -2.47
CA LEU A 468 4.60 9.24 -1.31
C LEU A 468 5.77 8.38 -1.80
N TYR A 469 6.96 8.99 -1.84
CA TYR A 469 8.19 8.37 -2.32
C TYR A 469 9.11 8.03 -1.16
N ARG A 470 9.88 6.95 -1.24
CA ARG A 470 10.98 6.73 -0.31
C ARG A 470 12.14 7.67 -0.60
N ASN A 471 13.10 7.72 0.32
CA ASN A 471 14.22 8.67 0.31
C ASN A 471 14.96 8.69 -1.05
N PRO A 472 14.84 9.77 -1.84
CA PRO A 472 15.43 9.82 -3.18
C PRO A 472 16.95 9.95 -3.18
N GLU A 473 17.60 10.37 -2.09
CA GLU A 473 19.06 10.49 -1.99
C GLU A 473 19.76 9.11 -2.06
N TYR A 474 19.10 8.09 -1.53
CA TYR A 474 19.61 6.71 -1.56
C TYR A 474 19.17 5.93 -2.80
N ASN A 475 18.33 6.51 -3.67
CA ASN A 475 18.00 5.87 -4.93
C ASN A 475 19.27 5.67 -5.77
N LYS A 476 19.39 4.51 -6.45
CA LYS A 476 20.59 4.14 -7.22
C LYS A 476 21.88 3.98 -6.41
N LYS A 477 21.80 3.87 -5.09
CA LYS A 477 22.93 3.55 -4.22
C LYS A 477 22.99 2.06 -3.90
N GLY A 478 24.19 1.60 -3.50
CA GLY A 478 24.46 0.21 -3.15
C GLY A 478 24.75 -0.69 -4.35
N GLN A 479 25.10 -1.94 -4.06
CA GLN A 479 25.40 -2.99 -5.03
C GLN A 479 24.67 -4.28 -4.66
N PHE A 480 24.14 -4.97 -5.67
CA PHE A 480 23.60 -6.32 -5.47
C PHE A 480 24.70 -7.30 -5.11
N LEU A 481 24.36 -8.25 -4.25
CA LEU A 481 25.28 -9.26 -3.73
C LEU A 481 25.01 -10.61 -4.38
N THR A 482 26.08 -11.34 -4.73
CA THR A 482 25.92 -12.78 -4.94
C THR A 482 25.47 -13.43 -3.64
N LEU A 483 24.86 -14.61 -3.71
CA LEU A 483 24.47 -15.35 -2.51
C LEU A 483 25.70 -15.63 -1.62
N SER A 484 26.87 -15.87 -2.21
CA SER A 484 28.12 -16.04 -1.48
C SER A 484 28.52 -14.75 -0.73
N ASP A 485 28.44 -13.59 -1.38
CA ASP A 485 28.80 -12.31 -0.76
C ASP A 485 27.84 -11.96 0.39
N PHE A 486 26.54 -12.19 0.19
CA PHE A 486 25.52 -12.04 1.24
C PHE A 486 25.81 -12.92 2.46
N LEU A 487 26.12 -14.21 2.23
CA LEU A 487 26.45 -15.15 3.31
C LEU A 487 27.77 -14.83 4.02
N ASN A 488 28.70 -14.16 3.34
CA ASN A 488 29.94 -13.67 3.95
C ASN A 488 29.69 -12.42 4.79
N LEU A 489 28.85 -11.48 4.32
CA LEU A 489 28.43 -10.30 5.09
C LEU A 489 27.85 -10.71 6.44
N THR A 490 26.96 -11.70 6.47
CA THR A 490 26.30 -12.15 7.70
C THR A 490 27.24 -12.85 8.68
N LYS A 491 28.24 -13.61 8.21
CA LYS A 491 29.26 -14.21 9.08
C LYS A 491 30.11 -13.19 9.83
N THR A 492 30.35 -12.04 9.21
CA THR A 492 31.17 -10.98 9.84
C THR A 492 30.42 -10.28 10.98
N HIS A 493 29.09 -10.44 11.07
CA HIS A 493 28.22 -9.74 12.01
C HIS A 493 27.52 -10.70 12.98
N THR A 494 28.20 -11.05 14.08
CA THR A 494 27.71 -11.82 15.25
C THR A 494 27.16 -13.23 14.99
N SER A 495 27.40 -14.17 15.90
CA SER A 495 26.85 -15.54 15.82
C SER A 495 25.34 -15.63 16.05
N THR A 496 24.63 -14.51 16.21
CA THR A 496 23.20 -14.44 16.54
C THR A 496 22.30 -14.04 15.36
N LEU A 497 22.88 -13.61 14.24
CA LEU A 497 22.14 -13.20 13.04
C LEU A 497 21.79 -14.41 12.18
N ASN A 498 20.50 -14.72 12.05
CA ASN A 498 20.02 -15.80 11.21
C ASN A 498 19.80 -15.30 9.76
N VAL A 499 19.70 -16.23 8.81
CA VAL A 499 19.42 -15.90 7.41
C VAL A 499 18.19 -16.62 6.90
N MET A 500 17.40 -15.95 6.05
CA MET A 500 16.28 -16.53 5.34
C MET A 500 16.54 -16.50 3.84
N ILE A 501 16.68 -17.67 3.23
CA ILE A 501 16.85 -17.82 1.79
C ILE A 501 15.50 -18.08 1.15
N ILE A 502 15.05 -17.18 0.28
CA ILE A 502 13.74 -17.27 -0.37
C ILE A 502 13.95 -17.79 -1.79
N ILE A 503 13.25 -18.87 -2.15
CA ILE A 503 13.37 -19.54 -3.45
C ILE A 503 12.00 -19.61 -4.12
N GLU A 504 11.88 -18.97 -5.27
CA GLU A 504 10.66 -18.97 -6.11
C GLU A 504 11.02 -19.40 -7.54
N ASN A 505 10.01 -19.72 -8.36
CA ASN A 505 10.17 -20.05 -9.79
C ASN A 505 11.09 -21.26 -10.08
N ALA A 506 11.36 -22.13 -9.10
CA ALA A 506 12.35 -23.20 -9.23
C ALA A 506 12.03 -24.19 -10.36
N ALA A 507 10.76 -24.57 -10.51
CA ALA A 507 10.33 -25.49 -11.57
C ALA A 507 10.47 -24.88 -12.97
N TYR A 508 10.19 -23.58 -13.11
CA TYR A 508 10.37 -22.84 -14.36
C TYR A 508 11.85 -22.78 -14.74
N LEU A 509 12.71 -22.34 -13.83
CA LEU A 509 14.15 -22.23 -14.06
C LEU A 509 14.77 -23.57 -14.48
N ALA A 510 14.38 -24.66 -13.80
CA ALA A 510 14.87 -26.00 -14.13
C ALA A 510 14.39 -26.49 -15.51
N ARG A 511 13.10 -26.36 -15.83
CA ARG A 511 12.52 -26.87 -17.09
C ARG A 511 12.88 -26.03 -18.31
N LYS A 512 12.84 -24.70 -18.17
CA LYS A 512 12.87 -23.77 -19.31
C LYS A 512 14.23 -23.14 -19.51
N GLN A 513 14.99 -22.98 -18.42
CA GLN A 513 16.30 -22.32 -18.46
C GLN A 513 17.46 -23.28 -18.17
N ASN A 514 17.18 -24.53 -17.80
CA ASN A 514 18.19 -25.50 -17.36
C ASN A 514 19.05 -25.00 -16.17
N LEU A 515 18.45 -24.19 -15.30
CA LEU A 515 19.06 -23.62 -14.11
C LEU A 515 18.39 -24.20 -12.85
N SER A 516 19.17 -24.86 -11.98
CA SER A 516 18.66 -25.37 -10.70
C SER A 516 19.01 -24.41 -9.57
N VAL A 517 18.10 -23.49 -9.25
CA VAL A 517 18.26 -22.56 -8.11
C VAL A 517 18.42 -23.32 -6.79
N THR A 518 17.69 -24.42 -6.61
CA THR A 518 17.79 -25.26 -5.41
C THR A 518 19.18 -25.88 -5.24
N ASP A 519 19.77 -26.43 -6.30
CA ASP A 519 21.13 -27.02 -6.23
C ASP A 519 22.19 -25.93 -6.06
N ALA A 520 22.04 -24.78 -6.73
CA ALA A 520 22.93 -23.63 -6.58
C ALA A 520 22.93 -23.09 -5.14
N VAL A 521 21.76 -22.99 -4.51
CA VAL A 521 21.64 -22.57 -3.10
C VAL A 521 22.28 -23.60 -2.16
N ILE A 522 21.99 -24.90 -2.33
CA ILE A 522 22.58 -25.97 -1.50
C ILE A 522 24.11 -25.96 -1.59
N ASP A 523 24.65 -25.88 -2.81
CA ASP A 523 26.08 -25.81 -3.06
C ASP A 523 26.71 -24.57 -2.44
N THR A 524 26.08 -23.40 -2.58
CA THR A 524 26.59 -22.14 -2.02
C THR A 524 26.55 -22.13 -0.49
N LEU A 525 25.49 -22.64 0.13
CA LEU A 525 25.41 -22.79 1.59
C LEU A 525 26.52 -23.71 2.13
N SER A 526 26.75 -24.85 1.46
CA SER A 526 27.78 -25.81 1.86
C SER A 526 29.20 -25.25 1.68
N LYS A 527 29.49 -24.61 0.54
CA LYS A 527 30.77 -23.91 0.30
C LYS A 527 31.02 -22.78 1.30
N SER A 528 29.95 -22.08 1.68
CA SER A 528 29.98 -21.08 2.74
C SER A 528 29.98 -21.68 4.14
N GLY A 529 29.95 -23.01 4.32
CA GLY A 529 30.02 -23.66 5.63
C GLY A 529 28.81 -23.41 6.53
N TYR A 530 27.65 -23.04 5.96
CA TYR A 530 26.39 -22.90 6.69
C TYR A 530 25.73 -24.24 7.04
N ASP A 531 26.28 -25.34 6.52
CA ASP A 531 25.93 -26.72 6.87
C ASP A 531 26.75 -27.26 8.06
N LYS A 532 27.72 -26.50 8.57
CA LYS A 532 28.61 -26.93 9.65
C LYS A 532 28.05 -26.60 11.05
N PRO A 533 28.38 -27.39 12.09
CA PRO A 533 28.01 -27.07 13.47
C PRO A 533 28.52 -25.69 13.90
N GLY A 534 27.66 -24.91 14.57
CA GLY A 534 27.98 -23.56 15.04
C GLY A 534 27.77 -22.45 14.00
N ALA A 535 27.35 -22.78 12.77
CA ALA A 535 26.91 -21.79 11.80
C ALA A 535 25.58 -21.12 12.24
N PRO A 536 25.30 -19.90 11.77
CA PRO A 536 24.01 -19.26 12.00
C PRO A 536 22.86 -20.08 11.43
N LYS A 537 21.67 -19.95 12.03
CA LYS A 537 20.48 -20.69 11.59
C LYS A 537 20.07 -20.22 10.20
N VAL A 538 19.80 -21.17 9.31
CA VAL A 538 19.29 -20.91 7.96
C VAL A 538 17.82 -21.32 7.90
N MET A 539 16.98 -20.38 7.46
CA MET A 539 15.58 -20.59 7.10
C MET A 539 15.49 -20.66 5.57
N ILE A 540 14.73 -21.62 5.03
CA ILE A 540 14.41 -21.71 3.61
C ILE A 540 12.93 -21.41 3.44
N GLN A 541 12.62 -20.35 2.72
CA GLN A 541 11.24 -19.95 2.40
C GLN A 541 10.91 -20.25 0.95
N SER A 542 9.70 -20.73 0.69
CA SER A 542 9.15 -20.85 -0.66
C SER A 542 7.62 -20.88 -0.64
N THR A 543 6.98 -20.42 -1.71
CA THR A 543 5.57 -20.73 -2.01
C THR A 543 5.38 -22.17 -2.49
N ASN A 544 6.46 -22.88 -2.83
CA ASN A 544 6.39 -24.23 -3.40
C ASN A 544 6.79 -25.32 -2.38
N SER A 545 5.85 -26.22 -2.06
CA SER A 545 6.09 -27.34 -1.14
C SER A 545 7.16 -28.30 -1.67
N SER A 546 7.24 -28.46 -3.00
CA SER A 546 8.25 -29.26 -3.68
C SER A 546 9.69 -28.76 -3.46
N VAL A 547 9.88 -27.44 -3.32
CA VAL A 547 11.17 -26.84 -2.96
C VAL A 547 11.53 -27.18 -1.53
N LEU A 548 10.61 -26.98 -0.59
CA LEU A 548 10.85 -27.25 0.84
C LEU A 548 11.16 -28.72 1.12
N LEU A 549 10.47 -29.64 0.45
CA LEU A 549 10.76 -31.08 0.52
C LEU A 549 12.19 -31.41 0.08
N LYS A 550 12.70 -30.79 -0.99
CA LYS A 550 14.08 -30.99 -1.45
C LYS A 550 15.12 -30.54 -0.41
N PHE A 551 14.84 -29.46 0.32
CA PHE A 551 15.71 -28.98 1.40
C PHE A 551 15.56 -29.80 2.69
N LYS A 552 14.39 -30.40 2.93
CA LYS A 552 14.16 -31.30 4.08
C LYS A 552 15.08 -32.52 4.08
N GLU A 553 15.50 -33.00 2.91
CA GLU A 553 16.43 -34.12 2.75
C GLU A 553 17.90 -33.74 3.03
N LYS A 554 18.21 -32.46 3.29
CA LYS A 554 19.58 -31.94 3.46
C LYS A 554 19.87 -31.58 4.91
N ALA A 555 20.86 -30.71 5.14
CA ALA A 555 21.23 -30.20 6.46
C ALA A 555 20.01 -29.64 7.22
N LYS A 556 20.15 -29.46 8.54
CA LYS A 556 19.05 -29.06 9.43
C LYS A 556 18.66 -27.58 9.21
N TYR A 557 17.82 -27.34 8.22
CA TYR A 557 17.22 -26.03 7.93
C TYR A 557 15.86 -25.86 8.64
N GLU A 558 15.52 -24.64 9.02
CA GLU A 558 14.12 -24.30 9.26
C GLU A 558 13.43 -24.09 7.91
N LEU A 559 12.25 -24.67 7.73
CA LEU A 559 11.52 -24.65 6.47
C LEU A 559 10.26 -23.80 6.65
N VAL A 560 10.08 -22.79 5.81
CA VAL A 560 9.07 -21.76 5.94
C VAL A 560 8.18 -21.78 4.70
N TYR A 561 6.91 -22.11 4.86
CA TYR A 561 5.96 -22.11 3.74
C TYR A 561 5.28 -20.76 3.62
N LYS A 562 5.43 -20.09 2.48
CA LYS A 562 4.77 -18.82 2.24
C LYS A 562 3.41 -19.05 1.58
N ILE A 563 2.36 -18.58 2.22
CA ILE A 563 1.00 -18.52 1.66
C ILE A 563 0.85 -17.13 1.07
N ASP A 564 0.91 -17.04 -0.26
CA ASP A 564 0.85 -15.78 -1.00
C ASP A 564 -0.58 -15.28 -1.24
N GLU A 565 -1.58 -16.15 -1.12
CA GLU A 565 -3.00 -15.77 -1.14
C GLU A 565 -3.49 -15.19 0.19
N ILE A 566 -4.58 -14.41 0.14
CA ILE A 566 -5.29 -13.96 1.35
C ILE A 566 -6.25 -15.07 1.77
N VAL A 567 -6.04 -15.63 2.97
CA VAL A 567 -6.82 -16.76 3.49
C VAL A 567 -7.51 -16.40 4.80
N GLY A 568 -8.78 -16.79 4.94
CA GLY A 568 -9.57 -16.55 6.16
C GLY A 568 -9.44 -17.65 7.22
N GLY A 569 -8.75 -18.74 6.87
CA GLY A 569 -8.56 -19.92 7.69
C GLY A 569 -7.74 -20.97 6.94
N ALA A 570 -7.59 -22.16 7.50
CA ALA A 570 -6.98 -23.30 6.83
C ALA A 570 -7.72 -24.57 7.26
N VAL A 571 -7.97 -25.52 6.36
CA VAL A 571 -8.56 -26.81 6.74
C VAL A 571 -7.51 -27.72 7.40
N ASP A 572 -7.94 -28.67 8.23
CA ASP A 572 -7.02 -29.49 9.03
C ASP A 572 -6.13 -30.41 8.15
N SER A 573 -6.64 -30.85 6.99
CA SER A 573 -5.84 -31.61 6.01
C SER A 573 -4.71 -30.76 5.43
N ALA A 574 -4.99 -29.53 5.01
CA ALA A 574 -3.98 -28.59 4.52
C ALA A 574 -2.88 -28.33 5.57
N ILE A 575 -3.25 -28.11 6.84
CA ILE A 575 -2.28 -27.93 7.92
C ILE A 575 -1.46 -29.20 8.13
N SER A 576 -2.11 -30.37 8.09
CA SER A 576 -1.43 -31.66 8.23
C SER A 576 -0.40 -31.86 7.12
N ASP A 577 -0.70 -31.43 5.89
CA ASP A 577 0.25 -31.48 4.79
C ASP A 577 1.39 -30.47 4.93
N ILE A 578 1.10 -29.22 5.33
CA ILE A 578 2.13 -28.21 5.61
C ILE A 578 3.16 -28.75 6.61
N LYS A 579 2.70 -29.40 7.68
CA LYS A 579 3.59 -30.00 8.71
C LYS A 579 4.52 -31.08 8.18
N ARG A 580 4.20 -31.68 7.02
CA ARG A 580 5.07 -32.69 6.40
C ARG A 580 6.30 -32.05 5.77
N PHE A 581 6.32 -30.76 5.48
CA PHE A 581 7.44 -30.11 4.79
C PHE A 581 7.87 -28.76 5.37
N ALA A 582 7.11 -28.14 6.27
CA ALA A 582 7.42 -26.86 6.88
C ALA A 582 7.33 -26.88 8.41
N HIS A 583 8.04 -25.95 9.04
CA HIS A 583 8.07 -25.68 10.48
C HIS A 583 7.36 -24.37 10.85
N SER A 584 7.29 -23.46 9.88
CA SER A 584 6.74 -22.11 10.04
C SER A 584 6.00 -21.71 8.76
N VAL A 585 5.10 -20.73 8.86
CA VAL A 585 4.36 -20.17 7.73
C VAL A 585 4.51 -18.65 7.66
N VAL A 586 4.48 -18.11 6.44
CA VAL A 586 4.29 -16.66 6.20
C VAL A 586 2.89 -16.41 5.67
N VAL A 587 2.19 -15.44 6.24
CA VAL A 587 0.87 -14.98 5.76
C VAL A 587 0.85 -13.46 5.57
N LYS A 588 -0.06 -12.97 4.73
CA LYS A 588 -0.31 -11.53 4.55
C LYS A 588 -1.06 -10.92 5.74
N LYS A 589 -0.87 -9.63 6.02
CA LYS A 589 -1.58 -8.87 7.07
C LYS A 589 -3.10 -9.06 6.99
N GLU A 590 -3.66 -9.02 5.78
CA GLU A 590 -5.09 -9.16 5.50
C GLU A 590 -5.65 -10.56 5.79
N SER A 591 -4.79 -11.58 5.89
CA SER A 591 -5.20 -12.91 6.33
C SER A 591 -5.44 -12.97 7.84
N VAL A 592 -4.86 -12.04 8.60
CA VAL A 592 -5.05 -11.94 10.06
C VAL A 592 -6.18 -10.97 10.38
N TYR A 593 -6.08 -9.74 9.85
CA TYR A 593 -7.09 -8.70 9.98
C TYR A 593 -7.52 -8.22 8.59
N PRO A 594 -8.61 -8.76 8.03
CA PRO A 594 -9.13 -8.33 6.74
C PRO A 594 -9.52 -6.85 6.75
N VAL A 595 -9.25 -6.17 5.64
CA VAL A 595 -9.46 -4.73 5.48
C VAL A 595 -10.45 -4.44 4.33
N SER A 596 -11.34 -3.47 4.55
CA SER A 596 -12.24 -2.92 3.53
C SER A 596 -12.22 -1.40 3.58
N GLU A 597 -11.94 -0.74 2.44
CA GLU A 597 -11.78 0.71 2.36
C GLU A 597 -10.85 1.29 3.45
N LEU A 598 -9.75 0.59 3.74
CA LEU A 598 -8.78 0.90 4.80
C LEU A 598 -9.33 0.81 6.24
N PHE A 599 -10.43 0.09 6.49
CA PHE A 599 -10.89 -0.26 7.83
C PHE A 599 -10.75 -1.75 8.12
N VAL A 600 -10.34 -2.11 9.34
CA VAL A 600 -10.31 -3.49 9.81
C VAL A 600 -11.73 -3.97 10.06
N ILE A 601 -12.17 -4.98 9.30
CA ILE A 601 -13.56 -5.45 9.33
C ILE A 601 -13.75 -6.76 10.10
N ALA A 602 -12.68 -7.50 10.37
CA ALA A 602 -12.72 -8.78 11.05
C ALA A 602 -11.36 -9.15 11.65
N SER A 603 -11.35 -10.15 12.53
CA SER A 603 -10.16 -10.91 12.93
C SER A 603 -10.37 -12.37 12.55
N THR A 604 -9.37 -12.99 11.92
CA THR A 604 -9.44 -14.40 11.54
C THR A 604 -8.81 -15.30 12.60
N LYS A 605 -9.04 -16.60 12.47
CA LYS A 605 -8.40 -17.60 13.34
C LYS A 605 -7.14 -18.21 12.73
N ILE A 606 -6.58 -17.62 11.67
CA ILE A 606 -5.48 -18.23 10.93
C ILE A 606 -4.25 -18.44 11.82
N VAL A 607 -3.87 -17.43 12.60
CA VAL A 607 -2.67 -17.47 13.45
C VAL A 607 -2.84 -18.52 14.55
N SER A 608 -3.93 -18.45 15.32
CA SER A 608 -4.21 -19.41 16.39
C SER A 608 -4.35 -20.85 15.88
N LYS A 609 -4.87 -21.04 14.66
CA LYS A 609 -4.98 -22.37 14.05
C LYS A 609 -3.63 -22.97 13.67
N PHE A 610 -2.73 -22.20 13.08
CA PHE A 610 -1.36 -22.67 12.81
C PHE A 610 -0.57 -22.90 14.10
N LYS A 611 -0.66 -21.98 15.06
CA LYS A 611 0.07 -22.11 16.34
C LYS A 611 -0.38 -23.31 17.15
N SER A 612 -1.69 -23.59 17.23
CA SER A 612 -2.20 -24.81 17.90
C SER A 612 -1.73 -26.12 17.24
N SER A 613 -1.22 -26.03 16.00
CA SER A 613 -0.64 -27.14 15.26
C SER A 613 0.89 -27.22 15.32
N ASN A 614 1.53 -26.40 16.17
CA ASN A 614 2.99 -26.24 16.31
C ASN A 614 3.68 -25.70 15.04
N LEU A 615 3.03 -24.81 14.30
CA LEU A 615 3.65 -24.03 13.23
C LEU A 615 3.83 -22.59 13.70
N SER A 616 5.05 -22.06 13.58
CA SER A 616 5.30 -20.62 13.86
C SER A 616 4.69 -19.77 12.74
N VAL A 617 4.20 -18.58 13.07
CA VAL A 617 3.54 -17.70 12.11
C VAL A 617 4.28 -16.37 12.00
N TYR A 618 4.77 -16.09 10.80
CA TYR A 618 5.34 -14.79 10.42
C TYR A 618 4.34 -14.03 9.55
N VAL A 619 4.27 -12.71 9.71
CA VAL A 619 3.34 -11.87 8.95
C VAL A 619 4.08 -10.83 8.15
N GLU A 620 3.68 -10.63 6.89
CA GLU A 620 4.24 -9.63 5.97
C GLU A 620 3.17 -8.74 5.34
N THR A 621 3.47 -7.50 4.92
CA THR A 621 4.68 -6.71 5.19
C THR A 621 4.29 -5.51 6.05
N PHE A 622 5.06 -5.24 7.11
CA PHE A 622 4.87 -4.06 7.96
C PHE A 622 5.77 -2.94 7.46
N SER A 623 5.18 -1.77 7.22
CA SER A 623 5.84 -0.60 6.63
C SER A 623 5.52 0.65 7.45
N ASN A 624 6.37 1.68 7.36
CA ASN A 624 6.19 2.93 8.12
C ASN A 624 5.28 3.92 7.40
N GLU A 625 5.22 3.87 6.08
CA GLU A 625 4.39 4.76 5.26
C GLU A 625 2.93 4.70 5.73
N PHE A 626 2.34 5.86 6.05
CA PHE A 626 1.01 5.98 6.68
C PHE A 626 -0.15 5.41 5.84
N LEU A 627 0.07 5.20 4.54
CA LEU A 627 -0.89 4.59 3.61
C LEU A 627 -0.85 3.05 3.65
N SER A 628 0.12 2.45 4.35
CA SER A 628 0.28 1.00 4.43
C SER A 628 -0.54 0.35 5.55
N GLN A 629 -1.12 1.16 6.45
CA GLN A 629 -1.96 0.70 7.56
C GLN A 629 -3.43 1.09 7.34
N ALA A 630 -4.34 0.31 7.92
CA ALA A 630 -5.74 0.69 8.06
C ALA A 630 -5.90 1.89 9.04
N TRP A 631 -7.01 2.64 8.91
CA TRP A 631 -7.35 3.77 9.79
C TRP A 631 -7.40 3.37 11.27
N ASP A 632 -7.77 2.12 11.56
CA ASP A 632 -7.81 1.58 12.92
C ASP A 632 -6.45 1.59 13.63
N PHE A 633 -5.35 1.62 12.86
CA PHE A 633 -3.99 1.73 13.40
C PHE A 633 -3.49 3.18 13.50
N MET A 634 -4.37 4.18 13.28
CA MET A 634 -4.08 5.60 13.52
C MET A 634 -2.88 6.14 12.72
N SER A 635 -2.62 5.56 11.53
CA SER A 635 -1.44 5.85 10.73
C SER A 635 -0.11 5.66 11.50
N ASP A 636 -0.12 4.74 12.47
CA ASP A 636 1.00 4.48 13.37
C ASP A 636 1.45 3.01 13.24
N ALA A 637 2.67 2.83 12.74
CA ALA A 637 3.26 1.50 12.57
C ALA A 637 3.46 0.75 13.92
N TYR A 638 3.61 1.46 15.04
CA TYR A 638 3.73 0.83 16.35
C TYR A 638 2.40 0.26 16.82
N VAL A 639 1.28 0.96 16.57
CA VAL A 639 -0.07 0.48 16.88
C VAL A 639 -0.40 -0.77 16.05
N GLU A 640 -0.04 -0.78 14.77
CA GLU A 640 -0.20 -1.96 13.91
C GLU A 640 0.64 -3.14 14.43
N ILE A 641 1.95 -2.96 14.61
CA ILE A 641 2.83 -4.02 15.12
C ILE A 641 2.34 -4.51 16.49
N ASN A 642 1.92 -3.60 17.38
CA ASN A 642 1.43 -3.95 18.70
C ASN A 642 0.20 -4.85 18.63
N THR A 643 -0.75 -4.53 17.78
CA THR A 643 -1.98 -5.31 17.62
C THR A 643 -1.66 -6.73 17.14
N PHE A 644 -0.83 -6.87 16.10
CA PHE A 644 -0.45 -8.19 15.61
C PHE A 644 0.37 -9.01 16.62
N VAL A 645 1.23 -8.37 17.41
CA VAL A 645 2.10 -9.07 18.37
C VAL A 645 1.37 -9.42 19.67
N GLN A 646 0.54 -8.52 20.21
CA GLN A 646 -0.12 -8.72 21.50
C GLN A 646 -1.48 -9.43 21.37
N ASP A 647 -2.29 -9.11 20.34
CA ASP A 647 -3.60 -9.75 20.13
C ASP A 647 -3.47 -11.02 19.29
N ALA A 648 -3.01 -10.91 18.04
CA ALA A 648 -2.87 -12.09 17.17
C ALA A 648 -1.74 -13.05 17.61
N ALA A 649 -0.83 -12.60 18.48
CA ALA A 649 0.28 -13.38 19.02
C ALA A 649 1.19 -13.98 17.94
N ILE A 650 1.55 -13.21 16.91
CA ILE A 650 2.46 -13.66 15.84
C ILE A 650 3.89 -13.92 16.36
N ASP A 651 4.62 -14.81 15.70
CA ASP A 651 5.98 -15.18 16.10
C ASP A 651 7.06 -14.30 15.43
N GLY A 652 6.72 -13.60 14.35
CA GLY A 652 7.67 -12.73 13.64
C GLY A 652 7.01 -11.70 12.72
N VAL A 653 7.65 -10.53 12.65
CA VAL A 653 7.29 -9.39 11.80
C VAL A 653 8.27 -9.35 10.63
N ILE A 654 7.76 -9.46 9.41
CA ILE A 654 8.53 -9.21 8.18
C ILE A 654 8.31 -7.75 7.78
N THR A 655 9.38 -6.96 7.76
CA THR A 655 9.32 -5.50 7.59
C THR A 655 10.44 -4.96 6.74
N ASP A 656 10.15 -3.92 5.98
CA ASP A 656 11.10 -3.10 5.25
C ASP A 656 11.76 -2.00 6.12
N PHE A 657 11.27 -1.79 7.35
CA PHE A 657 11.87 -0.90 8.36
C PHE A 657 12.23 -1.67 9.65
N PRO A 658 13.33 -2.45 9.67
CA PRO A 658 13.75 -3.22 10.85
C PRO A 658 13.92 -2.38 12.12
N LYS A 659 14.28 -1.09 11.98
CA LYS A 659 14.46 -0.16 13.11
C LYS A 659 13.18 0.02 13.92
N THR A 660 12.04 0.21 13.24
CA THR A 660 10.72 0.40 13.85
C THR A 660 10.33 -0.84 14.66
N ALA A 661 10.37 -2.02 14.04
CA ALA A 661 10.03 -3.28 14.70
C ALA A 661 10.98 -3.62 15.86
N ASN A 662 12.28 -3.34 15.72
CA ASN A 662 13.25 -3.54 16.79
C ASN A 662 13.07 -2.52 17.94
N ARG A 663 12.65 -1.29 17.65
CA ARG A 663 12.29 -0.31 18.69
C ARG A 663 11.03 -0.75 19.42
N TYR A 664 9.98 -1.15 18.71
CA TYR A 664 8.74 -1.66 19.29
C TYR A 664 9.02 -2.71 20.36
N ARG A 665 9.72 -3.80 20.02
CA ARG A 665 9.94 -4.92 20.95
C ARG A 665 10.79 -4.61 22.19
N ARG A 666 11.41 -3.42 22.25
CA ARG A 666 12.23 -2.94 23.38
C ARG A 666 11.51 -1.89 24.22
N ASN A 667 10.31 -1.47 23.82
CA ASN A 667 9.59 -0.38 24.47
C ASN A 667 9.23 -0.71 25.94
N LYS A 668 9.11 0.33 26.76
CA LYS A 668 8.91 0.18 28.21
C LYS A 668 7.53 -0.33 28.60
N CYS A 669 6.55 -0.22 27.72
CA CYS A 669 5.15 -0.53 27.99
C CYS A 669 4.75 -1.97 27.68
N LEU A 670 5.63 -2.79 27.09
CA LEU A 670 5.36 -4.21 26.89
C LEU A 670 5.42 -5.01 28.20
N ASN A 671 4.59 -6.06 28.27
CA ASN A 671 4.46 -7.01 29.38
C ASN A 671 4.09 -6.37 30.73
N LEU A 672 3.25 -5.33 30.72
CA LEU A 672 2.79 -4.66 31.94
C LEU A 672 1.51 -5.28 32.54
N GLY A 673 0.85 -6.20 31.84
CA GLY A 673 -0.41 -6.83 32.29
C GLY A 673 -1.50 -5.76 32.46
N ASP A 674 -2.20 -5.77 33.61
CA ASP A 674 -3.25 -4.79 33.94
C ASP A 674 -2.75 -3.33 34.04
N LYS A 675 -1.42 -3.11 33.99
CA LYS A 675 -0.80 -1.77 33.96
C LYS A 675 -0.45 -1.31 32.54
N THR A 676 -0.82 -2.07 31.53
CA THR A 676 -0.62 -1.66 30.13
C THR A 676 -1.45 -0.39 29.89
N PRO A 677 -0.83 0.70 29.42
CA PRO A 677 -1.58 1.92 29.16
C PRO A 677 -2.48 1.77 27.93
N MET A 678 -3.58 2.53 27.87
CA MET A 678 -4.57 2.48 26.80
C MET A 678 -3.96 2.66 25.40
N TYR A 679 -2.98 3.55 25.23
CA TYR A 679 -2.26 3.75 23.95
C TYR A 679 -1.37 2.56 23.53
N MET A 680 -1.23 1.53 24.38
CA MET A 680 -0.55 0.27 24.07
C MET A 680 -1.50 -0.94 24.13
N GLU A 681 -2.80 -0.71 24.25
CA GLU A 681 -3.77 -1.78 24.07
C GLU A 681 -3.90 -2.15 22.58
N PRO A 682 -4.09 -3.43 22.24
CA PRO A 682 -4.37 -3.84 20.88
C PRO A 682 -5.66 -3.21 20.36
N VAL A 683 -5.64 -2.81 19.09
CA VAL A 683 -6.81 -2.29 18.40
C VAL A 683 -7.95 -3.32 18.44
N GLN A 684 -9.13 -2.89 18.86
CA GLN A 684 -10.32 -3.72 18.86
C GLN A 684 -11.01 -3.65 17.50
N VAL A 685 -11.22 -4.84 16.91
CA VAL A 685 -11.80 -4.95 15.57
C VAL A 685 -13.22 -4.38 15.54
N GLY A 686 -13.43 -3.41 14.64
CA GLY A 686 -14.73 -2.84 14.36
C GLY A 686 -15.12 -1.65 15.25
N ASP A 687 -14.25 -1.18 16.15
CA ASP A 687 -14.54 -0.02 17.00
C ASP A 687 -14.83 1.24 16.16
N LEU A 688 -14.00 1.52 15.14
CA LEU A 688 -14.27 2.61 14.22
C LEU A 688 -15.57 2.40 13.43
N LEU A 689 -15.88 1.16 13.05
CA LEU A 689 -17.11 0.84 12.30
C LEU A 689 -18.38 1.08 13.12
N GLN A 690 -18.34 0.89 14.44
CA GLN A 690 -19.51 1.03 15.32
C GLN A 690 -20.01 2.47 15.42
N VAL A 691 -19.13 3.46 15.22
CA VAL A 691 -19.48 4.88 15.29
C VAL A 691 -19.74 5.51 13.92
N MET A 692 -19.57 4.76 12.83
CA MET A 692 -19.92 5.21 11.48
C MET A 692 -21.43 5.19 11.27
N ASP A 693 -21.93 6.17 10.50
CA ASP A 693 -23.29 6.08 9.99
C ASP A 693 -23.46 4.82 9.12
N LYS A 694 -24.60 4.12 9.29
CA LYS A 694 -24.86 2.85 8.59
C LYS A 694 -24.82 2.98 7.06
N SER A 695 -25.13 4.16 6.52
CA SER A 695 -25.07 4.41 5.07
C SER A 695 -23.63 4.61 4.54
N LEU A 696 -22.66 4.81 5.43
CA LEU A 696 -21.25 5.04 5.10
C LEU A 696 -20.36 3.83 5.40
N LEU A 697 -20.89 2.78 6.05
CA LEU A 697 -20.15 1.55 6.32
C LEU A 697 -19.52 0.99 5.03
N PRO A 698 -18.28 0.51 5.07
CA PRO A 698 -17.67 -0.19 3.95
C PRO A 698 -18.55 -1.35 3.47
N PRO A 699 -18.56 -1.68 2.17
CA PRO A 699 -19.28 -2.84 1.67
C PRO A 699 -18.90 -4.10 2.43
N ALA A 700 -19.91 -4.91 2.79
CA ALA A 700 -19.68 -6.20 3.41
C ALA A 700 -18.90 -7.10 2.43
N GLN A 701 -17.68 -7.48 2.81
CA GLN A 701 -16.88 -8.40 2.00
C GLN A 701 -17.25 -9.85 2.30
N ALA A 702 -17.19 -10.70 1.28
CA ALA A 702 -17.24 -12.13 1.49
C ALA A 702 -16.00 -12.55 2.31
N PRO A 703 -16.15 -13.45 3.31
CA PRO A 703 -14.99 -13.96 4.03
C PRO A 703 -13.96 -14.55 3.06
N ALA A 704 -12.69 -14.26 3.31
CA ALA A 704 -11.60 -14.88 2.57
C ALA A 704 -11.71 -16.41 2.69
N PRO A 705 -11.53 -17.17 1.60
CA PRO A 705 -11.65 -18.62 1.63
C PRO A 705 -10.60 -19.23 2.56
N PRO A 706 -10.88 -20.40 3.17
CA PRO A 706 -9.86 -21.12 3.90
C PRO A 706 -8.89 -21.78 2.92
N LEU A 707 -7.61 -21.87 3.30
CA LEU A 707 -6.61 -22.66 2.60
C LEU A 707 -7.02 -24.13 2.56
N THR A 708 -6.95 -24.74 1.37
CA THR A 708 -7.35 -26.12 1.08
C THR A 708 -6.15 -27.02 0.76
N GLU A 709 -6.37 -28.34 0.70
CA GLU A 709 -5.32 -29.32 0.40
C GLU A 709 -4.77 -29.15 -1.01
N ASP A 710 -5.65 -28.94 -2.01
CA ASP A 710 -5.27 -28.78 -3.42
C ASP A 710 -4.33 -27.57 -3.64
N GLU A 711 -4.43 -26.54 -2.79
CA GLU A 711 -3.61 -25.33 -2.82
C GLU A 711 -2.22 -25.52 -2.17
N VAL A 712 -2.03 -26.61 -1.40
CA VAL A 712 -0.78 -26.93 -0.70
C VAL A 712 0.00 -28.04 -1.44
N THR A 713 -0.71 -28.95 -2.09
CA THR A 713 -0.12 -30.09 -2.78
C THR A 713 0.43 -29.70 -4.16
N GLU A 714 1.71 -30.04 -4.41
CA GLU A 714 2.37 -29.73 -5.67
C GLU A 714 3.07 -30.95 -6.29
N PRO A 715 3.24 -30.98 -7.62
CA PRO A 715 4.06 -31.99 -8.28
C PRO A 715 5.55 -31.85 -7.91
N PRO A 716 6.33 -32.96 -7.94
CA PRO A 716 7.77 -32.91 -7.68
C PRO A 716 8.55 -31.99 -8.63
N LEU A 717 9.68 -31.48 -8.14
CA LEU A 717 10.58 -30.67 -8.97
C LEU A 717 11.11 -31.49 -10.17
N PRO A 718 11.17 -30.88 -11.36
CA PRO A 718 11.62 -31.54 -12.58
C PRO A 718 13.14 -31.80 -12.57
N PRO A 719 13.62 -32.92 -13.18
CA PRO A 719 15.04 -33.17 -13.34
C PRO A 719 15.69 -32.27 -14.40
N LEU A 720 16.98 -31.99 -14.25
CA LEU A 720 17.77 -31.27 -15.27
C LEU A 720 17.95 -32.14 -16.52
N SER A 721 17.88 -31.52 -17.70
CA SER A 721 18.15 -32.20 -18.97
C SER A 721 19.66 -32.39 -19.15
N LYS A 722 20.15 -33.63 -19.27
CA LYS A 722 21.57 -33.92 -19.55
C LYS A 722 21.91 -33.44 -20.97
N ILE A 723 22.83 -32.48 -21.11
CA ILE A 723 23.40 -32.07 -22.40
C ILE A 723 24.79 -32.70 -22.56
N ALA A 724 25.01 -33.38 -23.70
CA ALA A 724 26.31 -33.90 -24.12
C ALA A 724 27.26 -32.76 -24.55
N PRO A 725 28.58 -32.88 -24.32
CA PRO A 725 29.52 -31.77 -24.51
C PRO A 725 29.70 -31.41 -26.00
N SER A 726 29.59 -30.12 -26.32
CA SER A 726 29.86 -29.57 -27.65
C SER A 726 31.33 -29.18 -27.80
N SER A 727 31.97 -29.69 -28.86
CA SER A 727 33.28 -29.25 -29.35
C SER A 727 33.15 -27.96 -30.19
N PRO A 728 34.24 -27.18 -30.36
CA PRO A 728 34.17 -25.76 -30.72
C PRO A 728 33.99 -25.52 -32.22
N ILE A 729 33.18 -24.51 -32.57
CA ILE A 729 33.00 -24.04 -33.95
C ILE A 729 33.75 -22.72 -34.12
N SER A 730 34.77 -22.75 -34.99
CA SER A 730 35.46 -21.60 -35.58
C SER A 730 34.50 -20.79 -36.47
N GLY A 731 34.54 -19.46 -36.35
CA GLY A 731 33.63 -18.56 -37.05
C GLY A 731 33.95 -18.31 -38.52
N THR A 732 32.96 -17.79 -39.27
CA THR A 732 33.09 -16.58 -40.10
C THR A 732 31.74 -16.11 -40.66
N GLU A 733 31.60 -14.78 -40.59
CA GLU A 733 30.86 -13.83 -41.44
C GLU A 733 29.33 -13.72 -41.48
N ALA A 734 28.94 -12.44 -41.46
CA ALA A 734 27.63 -11.88 -41.23
C ALA A 734 26.83 -11.75 -42.53
N GLY A 735 25.59 -12.24 -42.51
CA GLY A 735 24.56 -11.99 -43.51
C GLY A 735 23.51 -11.02 -42.99
N ALA A 736 23.22 -10.00 -43.80
CA ALA A 736 22.21 -8.95 -43.59
C ALA A 736 20.78 -9.50 -43.34
N PRO A 737 19.89 -8.72 -42.68
CA PRO A 737 18.57 -9.19 -42.24
C PRO A 737 17.59 -9.36 -43.41
N PRO A 738 16.70 -10.38 -43.37
CA PRO A 738 15.62 -10.51 -44.35
C PRO A 738 14.50 -9.48 -44.07
N PRO A 739 13.68 -9.12 -45.07
CA PRO A 739 12.70 -8.05 -44.98
C PRO A 739 11.55 -8.37 -44.01
N ARG A 740 11.07 -7.33 -43.33
CA ARG A 740 9.83 -7.31 -42.54
C ARG A 740 8.63 -7.58 -43.47
N ASN A 741 8.11 -8.80 -43.40
CA ASN A 741 6.68 -9.18 -43.48
C ASN A 741 6.58 -10.63 -43.96
N ALA A 742 6.82 -11.54 -43.03
CA ALA A 742 6.23 -12.87 -42.99
C ALA A 742 6.42 -13.39 -41.57
N GLN A 743 5.37 -13.38 -40.74
CA GLN A 743 5.33 -14.24 -39.57
C GLN A 743 5.61 -15.67 -40.07
N ALA A 744 6.79 -16.20 -39.77
CA ALA A 744 7.05 -17.61 -39.95
C ALA A 744 6.15 -18.34 -38.96
N LYS A 745 4.98 -18.80 -39.42
CA LYS A 745 3.99 -19.55 -38.63
C LYS A 745 4.70 -20.72 -37.96
N ASN A 746 4.73 -20.73 -36.61
CA ASN A 746 5.53 -21.65 -35.81
C ASN A 746 5.38 -23.12 -36.22
N ALA A 747 4.17 -23.57 -36.59
CA ALA A 747 3.93 -24.94 -37.06
C ALA A 747 4.57 -25.23 -38.44
N ALA A 748 4.50 -24.30 -39.39
CA ALA A 748 5.12 -24.45 -40.70
C ALA A 748 6.66 -24.38 -40.63
N TYR A 749 7.18 -23.56 -39.70
CA TYR A 749 8.60 -23.52 -39.38
C TYR A 749 9.08 -24.86 -38.80
N LEU A 750 8.37 -25.41 -37.81
CA LEU A 750 8.71 -26.70 -37.19
C LEU A 750 8.66 -27.85 -38.21
N ALA A 751 7.65 -27.87 -39.07
CA ALA A 751 7.57 -28.87 -40.15
C ALA A 751 8.71 -28.73 -41.16
N ARG A 752 9.06 -27.50 -41.61
CA ARG A 752 10.13 -27.27 -42.61
C ARG A 752 11.55 -27.41 -42.08
N LYS A 753 11.80 -26.93 -40.86
CA LYS A 753 13.16 -26.74 -40.32
C LYS A 753 13.55 -27.77 -39.29
N GLN A 754 12.57 -28.36 -38.59
CA GLN A 754 12.80 -29.32 -37.52
C GLN A 754 12.21 -30.71 -37.82
N ASN A 755 11.52 -30.88 -38.96
CA ASN A 755 10.79 -32.10 -39.32
C ASN A 755 9.81 -32.57 -38.20
N LEU A 756 9.24 -31.62 -37.45
CA LEU A 756 8.32 -31.87 -36.34
C LEU A 756 6.90 -31.45 -36.72
N SER A 757 5.94 -32.37 -36.54
CA SER A 757 4.51 -32.11 -36.75
C SER A 757 3.82 -31.91 -35.41
N VAL A 758 3.52 -30.64 -35.10
CA VAL A 758 2.75 -30.26 -33.89
C VAL A 758 1.38 -30.93 -33.90
N THR A 759 0.73 -31.03 -35.06
CA THR A 759 -0.57 -31.68 -35.21
C THR A 759 -0.50 -33.17 -34.86
N ASP A 760 0.54 -33.88 -35.32
CA ASP A 760 0.67 -35.31 -35.03
C ASP A 760 1.02 -35.56 -33.57
N ALA A 761 1.90 -34.73 -32.99
CA ALA A 761 2.26 -34.82 -31.58
C ALA A 761 1.04 -34.62 -30.67
N VAL A 762 0.19 -33.62 -30.96
CA VAL A 762 -1.02 -33.35 -30.18
C VAL A 762 -2.04 -34.49 -30.35
N ILE A 763 -2.28 -34.97 -31.57
CA ILE A 763 -3.22 -36.07 -31.81
C ILE A 763 -2.76 -37.35 -31.12
N ASP A 764 -1.49 -37.73 -31.27
CA ASP A 764 -0.90 -38.91 -30.62
C ASP A 764 -1.01 -38.81 -29.10
N THR A 765 -0.74 -37.62 -28.53
CA THR A 765 -0.85 -37.39 -27.07
C THR A 765 -2.30 -37.52 -26.59
N LEU A 766 -3.25 -36.92 -27.29
CA LEU A 766 -4.67 -36.98 -26.92
C LEU A 766 -5.23 -38.40 -27.05
N SER A 767 -4.85 -39.12 -28.11
CA SER A 767 -5.25 -40.51 -28.33
C SER A 767 -4.67 -41.45 -27.27
N LYS A 768 -3.37 -41.33 -26.96
CA LYS A 768 -2.73 -42.08 -25.88
C LYS A 768 -3.36 -41.80 -24.52
N SER A 769 -3.83 -40.58 -24.31
CA SER A 769 -4.52 -40.15 -23.09
C SER A 769 -6.01 -40.53 -23.07
N GLY A 770 -6.53 -41.14 -24.14
CA GLY A 770 -7.91 -41.62 -24.24
C GLY A 770 -8.97 -40.55 -24.52
N TYR A 771 -8.58 -39.34 -24.92
CA TYR A 771 -9.51 -38.25 -25.25
C TYR A 771 -10.24 -38.43 -26.60
N ASP A 772 -9.87 -39.46 -27.35
CA ASP A 772 -10.54 -39.90 -28.58
C ASP A 772 -11.59 -41.00 -28.34
N LYS A 773 -11.75 -41.47 -27.08
CA LYS A 773 -12.67 -42.55 -26.71
C LYS A 773 -14.10 -42.04 -26.42
N PRO A 774 -15.14 -42.85 -26.68
CA PRO A 774 -16.51 -42.52 -26.31
C PRO A 774 -16.65 -42.26 -24.80
N GLY A 775 -17.29 -41.14 -24.42
CA GLY A 775 -17.48 -40.73 -23.02
C GLY A 775 -16.35 -39.87 -22.43
N ALA A 776 -15.27 -39.62 -23.18
CA ALA A 776 -14.23 -38.68 -22.77
C ALA A 776 -14.74 -37.22 -22.80
N PRO A 777 -14.14 -36.31 -21.98
CA PRO A 777 -14.43 -34.89 -22.05
C PRO A 777 -14.23 -34.32 -23.46
N LYS A 778 -15.10 -33.37 -23.87
CA LYS A 778 -14.99 -32.71 -25.17
C LYS A 778 -13.67 -31.92 -25.26
N VAL A 779 -12.87 -32.17 -26.30
CA VAL A 779 -11.63 -31.43 -26.57
C VAL A 779 -11.90 -30.36 -27.62
N MET A 780 -11.51 -29.12 -27.31
CA MET A 780 -11.52 -27.98 -28.23
C MET A 780 -10.07 -27.62 -28.61
N ILE A 781 -9.75 -27.68 -29.90
CA ILE A 781 -8.44 -27.32 -30.43
C ILE A 781 -8.53 -25.93 -31.03
N GLN A 782 -7.83 -24.99 -30.40
CA GLN A 782 -7.80 -23.59 -30.82
C GLN A 782 -6.53 -23.25 -31.59
N SER A 783 -6.66 -22.49 -32.68
CA SER A 783 -5.50 -21.94 -33.40
C SER A 783 -5.86 -20.65 -34.12
N THR A 784 -4.89 -19.77 -34.26
CA THR A 784 -4.93 -18.57 -35.12
C THR A 784 -4.57 -18.91 -36.58
N ASN A 785 -4.11 -20.13 -36.86
CA ASN A 785 -3.69 -20.58 -38.18
C ASN A 785 -4.71 -21.54 -38.80
N SER A 786 -5.36 -21.15 -39.90
CA SER A 786 -6.34 -22.01 -40.61
C SER A 786 -5.70 -23.28 -41.17
N SER A 787 -4.44 -23.22 -41.61
CA SER A 787 -3.69 -24.37 -42.12
C SER A 787 -3.47 -25.47 -41.06
N VAL A 788 -3.36 -25.08 -39.78
CA VAL A 788 -3.24 -26.01 -38.64
C VAL A 788 -4.58 -26.69 -38.36
N LEU A 789 -5.67 -25.92 -38.34
CA LEU A 789 -7.01 -26.45 -38.08
C LEU A 789 -7.47 -27.39 -39.20
N LEU A 790 -7.20 -27.06 -40.46
CA LEU A 790 -7.41 -27.98 -41.59
C LEU A 790 -6.71 -29.32 -41.37
N LYS A 791 -5.47 -29.30 -40.87
CA LYS A 791 -4.71 -30.53 -40.63
C LYS A 791 -5.26 -31.37 -39.49
N PHE A 792 -5.77 -30.74 -38.42
CA PHE A 792 -6.50 -31.45 -37.38
C PHE A 792 -7.81 -32.05 -37.90
N LYS A 793 -8.54 -31.31 -38.75
CA LYS A 793 -9.80 -31.77 -39.35
C LYS A 793 -9.63 -33.03 -40.21
N GLU A 794 -8.50 -33.15 -40.91
CA GLU A 794 -8.15 -34.35 -41.69
C GLU A 794 -7.91 -35.59 -40.82
N LYS A 795 -7.36 -35.41 -39.61
CA LYS A 795 -6.75 -36.50 -38.84
C LYS A 795 -7.51 -36.90 -37.58
N ALA A 796 -8.39 -36.05 -37.06
CA ALA A 796 -9.13 -36.32 -35.83
C ALA A 796 -10.49 -35.60 -35.81
N LYS A 797 -11.41 -36.12 -35.00
CA LYS A 797 -12.74 -35.53 -34.77
C LYS A 797 -12.75 -34.74 -33.47
N TYR A 798 -12.12 -33.57 -33.47
CA TYR A 798 -12.17 -32.60 -32.37
C TYR A 798 -13.02 -31.38 -32.73
N GLU A 799 -13.50 -30.66 -31.72
CA GLU A 799 -14.08 -29.33 -31.92
C GLU A 799 -12.93 -28.38 -32.27
N LEU A 800 -13.07 -27.64 -33.37
CA LEU A 800 -11.99 -26.79 -33.90
C LEU A 800 -12.40 -25.33 -33.76
N VAL A 801 -11.53 -24.54 -33.16
CA VAL A 801 -11.79 -23.15 -32.79
C VAL A 801 -10.79 -22.24 -33.51
N TYR A 802 -11.29 -21.36 -34.36
CA TYR A 802 -10.47 -20.35 -35.00
C TYR A 802 -10.38 -19.11 -34.12
N LYS A 803 -9.17 -18.77 -33.67
CA LYS A 803 -8.94 -17.58 -32.87
C LYS A 803 -8.61 -16.40 -33.79
N ILE A 804 -9.45 -15.37 -33.76
CA ILE A 804 -9.22 -14.11 -34.48
C ILE A 804 -8.52 -13.17 -33.51
N ASP A 805 -7.22 -12.97 -33.69
CA ASP A 805 -6.40 -12.14 -32.81
C ASP A 805 -6.62 -10.63 -33.01
N GLU A 806 -7.11 -10.22 -34.18
CA GLU A 806 -7.34 -8.82 -34.53
C GLU A 806 -8.72 -8.34 -34.05
N ILE A 807 -8.85 -7.04 -33.78
CA ILE A 807 -10.14 -6.42 -33.46
C ILE A 807 -10.91 -6.21 -34.77
N VAL A 808 -12.06 -6.86 -34.91
CA VAL A 808 -12.86 -6.83 -36.14
C VAL A 808 -14.28 -6.35 -35.86
N GLY A 809 -14.78 -5.45 -36.71
CA GLY A 809 -16.15 -4.89 -36.58
C GLY A 809 -17.22 -5.67 -37.35
N GLY A 810 -16.81 -6.63 -38.17
CA GLY A 810 -17.68 -7.45 -39.02
C GLY A 810 -16.88 -8.53 -39.73
N ALA A 811 -17.52 -9.31 -40.59
CA ALA A 811 -16.86 -10.31 -41.44
C ALA A 811 -17.58 -10.41 -42.78
N VAL A 812 -16.82 -10.47 -43.88
CA VAL A 812 -17.38 -10.67 -45.22
C VAL A 812 -17.80 -12.13 -45.41
N ASP A 813 -18.80 -12.37 -46.28
CA ASP A 813 -19.37 -13.71 -46.45
C ASP A 813 -18.38 -14.76 -46.97
N SER A 814 -17.38 -14.34 -47.77
CA SER A 814 -16.31 -15.24 -48.24
C SER A 814 -15.40 -15.69 -47.09
N ALA A 815 -14.99 -14.77 -46.21
CA ALA A 815 -14.18 -15.09 -45.02
C ALA A 815 -14.90 -16.08 -44.09
N ILE A 816 -16.20 -15.88 -43.85
CA ILE A 816 -17.00 -16.79 -43.03
C ILE A 816 -17.13 -18.16 -43.70
N SER A 817 -17.34 -18.19 -45.01
CA SER A 817 -17.40 -19.42 -45.79
C SER A 817 -16.11 -20.22 -45.68
N ASP A 818 -14.96 -19.55 -45.65
CA ASP A 818 -13.66 -20.19 -45.44
C ASP A 818 -13.46 -20.68 -44.02
N ILE A 819 -13.82 -19.91 -43.00
CA ILE A 819 -13.74 -20.35 -41.59
C ILE A 819 -14.49 -21.66 -41.40
N LYS A 820 -15.69 -21.80 -41.98
CA LYS A 820 -16.50 -23.03 -41.89
C LYS A 820 -15.82 -24.26 -42.50
N ARG A 821 -14.85 -24.07 -43.41
CA ARG A 821 -14.09 -25.18 -43.98
C ARG A 821 -13.17 -25.83 -42.94
N PHE A 822 -12.74 -25.11 -41.90
CA PHE A 822 -11.73 -25.61 -40.96
C PHE A 822 -12.06 -25.43 -39.47
N ALA A 823 -13.07 -24.66 -39.11
CA ALA A 823 -13.49 -24.45 -37.73
C ALA A 823 -15.01 -24.60 -37.55
N HIS A 824 -15.39 -24.93 -36.31
CA HIS A 824 -16.77 -25.03 -35.84
C HIS A 824 -17.15 -23.83 -34.96
N SER A 825 -16.15 -23.25 -34.30
CA SER A 825 -16.29 -22.13 -33.38
C SER A 825 -15.25 -21.05 -33.71
N VAL A 826 -15.52 -19.82 -33.29
CA VAL A 826 -14.58 -18.69 -33.36
C VAL A 826 -14.37 -18.09 -31.97
N VAL A 827 -13.18 -17.56 -31.73
CA VAL A 827 -12.86 -16.73 -30.57
C VAL A 827 -12.55 -15.32 -31.06
N VAL A 828 -13.19 -14.32 -30.47
CA VAL A 828 -12.96 -12.89 -30.74
C VAL A 828 -12.67 -12.12 -29.46
N LYS A 829 -12.03 -10.96 -29.58
CA LYS A 829 -11.78 -10.06 -28.45
C LYS A 829 -13.06 -9.32 -28.02
N LYS A 830 -13.15 -8.90 -26.76
CA LYS A 830 -14.26 -8.09 -26.21
C LYS A 830 -14.56 -6.87 -27.09
N GLU A 831 -13.52 -6.17 -27.52
CA GLU A 831 -13.59 -4.95 -28.32
C GLU A 831 -14.11 -5.18 -29.74
N SER A 832 -14.09 -6.44 -30.22
CA SER A 832 -14.72 -6.79 -31.50
C SER A 832 -16.24 -6.85 -31.38
N VAL A 833 -16.79 -7.02 -30.17
CA VAL A 833 -18.24 -7.06 -29.92
C VAL A 833 -18.73 -5.69 -29.47
N TYR A 834 -18.08 -5.12 -28.46
CA TYR A 834 -18.37 -3.80 -27.92
C TYR A 834 -17.08 -2.97 -27.90
N PRO A 835 -16.82 -2.13 -28.92
CA PRO A 835 -15.65 -1.27 -28.94
C PRO A 835 -15.67 -0.27 -27.78
N VAL A 836 -14.48 0.03 -27.26
CA VAL A 836 -14.29 0.90 -26.09
C VAL A 836 -13.35 2.06 -26.42
N SER A 837 -13.67 3.26 -25.92
CA SER A 837 -12.83 4.46 -26.01
C SER A 837 -12.80 5.16 -24.66
N GLU A 838 -11.61 5.45 -24.11
CA GLU A 838 -11.45 6.03 -22.76
C GLU A 838 -12.28 5.30 -21.68
N LEU A 839 -12.32 3.96 -21.77
CA LEU A 839 -13.12 3.07 -20.92
C LEU A 839 -14.65 3.25 -21.06
N PHE A 840 -15.18 3.90 -22.09
CA PHE A 840 -16.62 3.91 -22.41
C PHE A 840 -16.94 2.98 -23.58
N VAL A 841 -18.05 2.26 -23.49
CA VAL A 841 -18.58 1.47 -24.62
C VAL A 841 -19.21 2.41 -25.64
N ILE A 842 -18.62 2.48 -26.83
CA ILE A 842 -19.00 3.46 -27.85
C ILE A 842 -19.94 2.90 -28.93
N ALA A 843 -19.99 1.58 -29.11
CA ALA A 843 -20.79 0.94 -30.14
C ALA A 843 -21.02 -0.55 -29.84
N SER A 844 -21.95 -1.16 -30.58
CA SER A 844 -22.13 -2.62 -30.66
C SER A 844 -21.92 -3.03 -32.11
N THR A 845 -21.10 -4.06 -32.33
CA THR A 845 -20.83 -4.57 -33.69
C THR A 845 -21.78 -5.71 -34.07
N LYS A 846 -21.79 -6.06 -35.36
CA LYS A 846 -22.57 -7.19 -35.86
C LYS A 846 -21.77 -8.49 -35.96
N ILE A 847 -20.57 -8.56 -35.38
CA ILE A 847 -19.68 -9.71 -35.57
C ILE A 847 -20.30 -11.01 -35.04
N VAL A 848 -20.89 -10.97 -33.84
CA VAL A 848 -21.45 -12.16 -33.19
C VAL A 848 -22.65 -12.68 -33.98
N SER A 849 -23.62 -11.82 -34.29
CA SER A 849 -24.80 -12.20 -35.08
C SER A 849 -24.44 -12.70 -36.48
N LYS A 850 -23.39 -12.13 -37.10
CA LYS A 850 -22.91 -12.59 -38.42
C LYS A 850 -22.31 -14.00 -38.36
N PHE A 851 -21.50 -14.34 -37.35
CA PHE A 851 -20.99 -15.70 -37.19
C PHE A 851 -22.10 -16.70 -36.81
N LYS A 852 -22.99 -16.31 -35.88
CA LYS A 852 -24.10 -17.18 -35.45
C LYS A 852 -25.07 -17.49 -36.58
N SER A 853 -25.43 -16.52 -37.41
CA SER A 853 -26.29 -16.74 -38.60
C SER A 853 -25.68 -17.72 -39.61
N SER A 854 -24.36 -17.93 -39.54
CA SER A 854 -23.62 -18.89 -40.37
C SER A 854 -23.35 -20.23 -39.68
N ASN A 855 -23.94 -20.47 -38.50
CA ASN A 855 -23.80 -21.67 -37.68
C ASN A 855 -22.36 -21.89 -37.14
N LEU A 856 -21.68 -20.80 -36.76
CA LEU A 856 -20.43 -20.82 -36.01
C LEU A 856 -20.70 -20.38 -34.57
N SER A 857 -20.23 -21.15 -33.59
CA SER A 857 -20.30 -20.73 -32.18
C SER A 857 -19.27 -19.63 -31.89
N VAL A 858 -19.62 -18.65 -31.06
CA VAL A 858 -18.79 -17.48 -30.77
C VAL A 858 -18.41 -17.45 -29.30
N TYR A 859 -17.11 -17.48 -29.03
CA TYR A 859 -16.53 -17.30 -27.71
C TYR A 859 -15.82 -15.96 -27.64
N VAL A 860 -15.82 -15.31 -26.48
CA VAL A 860 -15.19 -13.99 -26.29
C VAL A 860 -14.12 -14.04 -25.20
N GLU A 861 -12.97 -13.43 -25.49
CA GLU A 861 -11.81 -13.33 -24.58
C GLU A 861 -11.39 -11.86 -24.34
N THR A 862 -10.74 -11.49 -23.23
CA THR A 862 -10.62 -12.20 -21.94
C THR A 862 -11.34 -11.37 -20.87
N PHE A 863 -12.27 -11.99 -20.13
CA PHE A 863 -12.97 -11.33 -19.02
C PHE A 863 -12.10 -11.36 -17.76
N SER A 864 -12.05 -10.24 -17.04
CA SER A 864 -11.30 -10.06 -15.78
C SER A 864 -12.22 -9.55 -14.68
N ASN A 865 -11.81 -9.72 -13.41
CA ASN A 865 -12.48 -9.15 -12.24
C ASN A 865 -11.74 -7.91 -11.68
N GLU A 866 -10.59 -7.54 -12.26
CA GLU A 866 -9.72 -6.49 -11.72
C GLU A 866 -10.34 -5.10 -11.89
N PHE A 867 -10.09 -4.21 -10.92
CA PHE A 867 -10.53 -2.82 -10.97
C PHE A 867 -9.90 -2.10 -12.18
N LEU A 868 -10.72 -1.39 -12.98
CA LEU A 868 -10.39 -0.77 -14.29
C LEU A 868 -10.24 -1.73 -15.50
N SER A 869 -10.55 -3.02 -15.37
CA SER A 869 -10.49 -3.95 -16.52
C SER A 869 -11.76 -4.00 -17.37
N GLN A 870 -12.83 -3.34 -16.93
CA GLN A 870 -14.11 -3.20 -17.65
C GLN A 870 -14.38 -1.74 -17.99
N ALA A 871 -15.16 -1.51 -19.05
CA ALA A 871 -15.67 -0.19 -19.37
C ALA A 871 -16.63 0.32 -18.27
N TRP A 872 -16.71 1.64 -18.09
CA TRP A 872 -17.55 2.32 -17.11
C TRP A 872 -19.03 1.94 -17.22
N ASP A 873 -19.50 1.64 -18.43
CA ASP A 873 -20.86 1.20 -18.71
C ASP A 873 -21.24 -0.06 -17.92
N PHE A 874 -20.26 -0.91 -17.60
CA PHE A 874 -20.47 -2.11 -16.80
C PHE A 874 -20.39 -1.88 -15.28
N MET A 875 -20.27 -0.63 -14.84
CA MET A 875 -20.28 -0.22 -13.42
C MET A 875 -19.22 -0.91 -12.57
N SER A 876 -18.07 -1.26 -13.17
CA SER A 876 -17.01 -2.08 -12.55
C SER A 876 -17.50 -3.44 -12.02
N ASP A 877 -18.60 -3.98 -12.56
CA ASP A 877 -19.16 -5.27 -12.17
C ASP A 877 -18.97 -6.31 -13.29
N ALA A 878 -18.12 -7.29 -13.03
CA ALA A 878 -17.84 -8.39 -13.96
C ALA A 878 -19.09 -9.25 -14.27
N TYR A 879 -20.08 -9.34 -13.36
CA TYR A 879 -21.34 -10.02 -13.65
C TYR A 879 -22.19 -9.22 -14.64
N VAL A 880 -22.19 -7.89 -14.55
CA VAL A 880 -22.90 -7.01 -15.50
C VAL A 880 -22.27 -7.09 -16.89
N GLU A 881 -20.94 -7.08 -16.97
CA GLU A 881 -20.21 -7.28 -18.23
C GLU A 881 -20.55 -8.65 -18.84
N ILE A 882 -20.39 -9.74 -18.09
CA ILE A 882 -20.71 -11.10 -18.56
C ILE A 882 -22.19 -11.20 -18.97
N ASN A 883 -23.10 -10.63 -18.18
CA ASN A 883 -24.53 -10.62 -18.49
C ASN A 883 -24.83 -9.93 -19.81
N THR A 884 -24.22 -8.77 -20.05
CA THR A 884 -24.41 -8.00 -21.27
C THR A 884 -23.94 -8.80 -22.48
N PHE A 885 -22.74 -9.38 -22.45
CA PHE A 885 -22.26 -10.20 -23.56
C PHE A 885 -23.08 -11.48 -23.79
N VAL A 886 -23.58 -12.12 -22.73
CA VAL A 886 -24.35 -13.38 -22.84
C VAL A 886 -25.79 -13.14 -23.27
N GLN A 887 -26.46 -12.12 -22.73
CA GLN A 887 -27.89 -11.88 -22.96
C GLN A 887 -28.15 -10.95 -24.15
N ASP A 888 -27.33 -9.91 -24.36
CA ASP A 888 -27.49 -8.99 -25.50
C ASP A 888 -26.73 -9.48 -26.74
N ALA A 889 -25.41 -9.63 -26.66
CA ALA A 889 -24.62 -10.12 -27.81
C ALA A 889 -24.86 -11.62 -28.13
N ALA A 890 -25.49 -12.36 -27.21
CA ALA A 890 -25.81 -13.78 -27.36
C ALA A 890 -24.58 -14.67 -27.66
N ILE A 891 -23.45 -14.45 -26.99
CA ILE A 891 -22.25 -15.28 -27.15
C ILE A 891 -22.46 -16.70 -26.59
N ASP A 892 -21.72 -17.68 -27.10
CA ASP A 892 -21.85 -19.08 -26.69
C ASP A 892 -20.92 -19.44 -25.51
N GLY A 893 -19.91 -18.62 -25.22
CA GLY A 893 -19.07 -18.79 -24.05
C GLY A 893 -18.08 -17.66 -23.78
N VAL A 894 -17.64 -17.56 -22.53
CA VAL A 894 -16.63 -16.60 -22.08
C VAL A 894 -15.31 -17.32 -21.81
N ILE A 895 -14.20 -16.69 -22.20
CA ILE A 895 -12.85 -17.06 -21.80
C ILE A 895 -12.39 -16.04 -20.76
N THR A 896 -11.94 -16.52 -19.59
CA THR A 896 -11.67 -15.67 -18.43
C THR A 896 -10.57 -16.25 -17.56
N ASP A 897 -9.79 -15.37 -16.94
CA ASP A 897 -8.83 -15.72 -15.89
C ASP A 897 -9.52 -15.97 -14.54
N PHE A 898 -10.82 -15.66 -14.43
CA PHE A 898 -11.62 -15.77 -13.20
C PHE A 898 -12.78 -16.78 -13.35
N PRO A 899 -12.50 -18.09 -13.54
CA PRO A 899 -13.53 -19.10 -13.82
C PRO A 899 -14.56 -19.24 -12.70
N LYS A 900 -14.23 -18.89 -11.44
CA LYS A 900 -15.19 -18.86 -10.32
C LYS A 900 -16.31 -17.83 -10.55
N THR A 901 -16.01 -16.66 -11.14
CA THR A 901 -17.02 -15.63 -11.50
C THR A 901 -17.97 -16.15 -12.56
N ALA A 902 -17.43 -16.62 -13.69
CA ALA A 902 -18.25 -17.17 -14.77
C ALA A 902 -19.10 -18.37 -14.31
N ASN A 903 -18.56 -19.25 -13.46
CA ASN A 903 -19.30 -20.36 -12.88
C ASN A 903 -20.40 -19.90 -11.89
N ARG A 904 -20.18 -18.81 -11.15
CA ARG A 904 -21.22 -18.23 -10.29
C ARG A 904 -22.31 -17.56 -11.13
N TYR A 905 -21.93 -16.80 -12.17
CA TYR A 905 -22.86 -16.23 -13.14
C TYR A 905 -23.76 -17.31 -13.75
N ARG A 906 -23.20 -18.41 -14.27
CA ARG A 906 -23.98 -19.53 -14.84
C ARG A 906 -24.97 -20.18 -13.88
N ARG A 907 -24.75 -20.07 -12.57
CA ARG A 907 -25.64 -20.58 -11.51
C ARG A 907 -26.57 -19.51 -10.94
N ASN A 908 -26.56 -18.31 -11.50
CA ASN A 908 -27.41 -17.21 -11.07
C ASN A 908 -28.88 -17.54 -11.35
N LYS A 909 -29.71 -17.48 -10.29
CA LYS A 909 -31.14 -17.79 -10.33
C LYS A 909 -31.94 -16.83 -11.20
N CYS A 910 -31.40 -15.66 -11.52
CA CYS A 910 -32.06 -14.63 -12.31
C CYS A 910 -32.00 -14.86 -13.83
N LEU A 911 -31.14 -15.75 -14.34
CA LEU A 911 -30.91 -15.91 -15.79
C LEU A 911 -32.09 -16.53 -16.58
N ASN A 912 -33.03 -17.19 -15.90
CA ASN A 912 -34.13 -17.93 -16.55
C ASN A 912 -35.51 -17.41 -16.12
N LEU A 913 -35.60 -16.15 -15.70
CA LEU A 913 -36.85 -15.58 -15.21
C LEU A 913 -37.74 -14.99 -16.30
N GLY A 914 -37.26 -14.91 -17.56
CA GLY A 914 -38.03 -14.35 -18.68
C GLY A 914 -38.51 -12.94 -18.38
N ASP A 915 -39.81 -12.68 -18.56
CA ASP A 915 -40.44 -11.38 -18.25
C ASP A 915 -40.37 -10.98 -16.76
N LYS A 916 -39.97 -11.89 -15.87
CA LYS A 916 -39.76 -11.62 -14.43
C LYS A 916 -38.30 -11.31 -14.10
N THR A 917 -37.43 -11.16 -15.09
CA THR A 917 -36.03 -10.77 -14.88
C THR A 917 -35.99 -9.38 -14.26
N PRO A 918 -35.33 -9.18 -13.10
CA PRO A 918 -35.25 -7.86 -12.49
C PRO A 918 -34.55 -6.85 -13.40
N MET A 919 -34.97 -5.59 -13.37
CA MET A 919 -34.42 -4.51 -14.20
C MET A 919 -32.88 -4.36 -14.05
N TYR A 920 -32.33 -4.62 -12.86
CA TYR A 920 -30.88 -4.57 -12.63
C TYR A 920 -30.09 -5.74 -13.27
N MET A 921 -30.79 -6.76 -13.80
CA MET A 921 -30.21 -7.86 -14.59
C MET A 921 -30.42 -7.65 -16.09
N GLU A 922 -30.95 -6.50 -16.52
CA GLU A 922 -31.01 -6.17 -17.94
C GLU A 922 -29.59 -5.90 -18.48
N PRO A 923 -29.30 -6.27 -19.74
CA PRO A 923 -28.05 -5.90 -20.39
C PRO A 923 -27.86 -4.39 -20.45
N VAL A 924 -26.61 -3.96 -20.30
CA VAL A 924 -26.27 -2.54 -20.41
C VAL A 924 -26.60 -2.05 -21.82
N GLN A 925 -27.30 -0.92 -21.90
CA GLN A 925 -27.58 -0.25 -23.16
C GLN A 925 -26.35 0.51 -23.61
N VAL A 926 -25.83 0.13 -24.78
CA VAL A 926 -24.60 0.70 -25.32
C VAL A 926 -24.74 2.18 -25.62
N GLY A 927 -23.85 2.99 -25.05
CA GLY A 927 -23.78 4.44 -25.27
C GLY A 927 -24.69 5.27 -24.36
N ASP A 928 -25.39 4.66 -23.40
CA ASP A 928 -26.26 5.40 -22.47
C ASP A 928 -25.46 6.37 -21.59
N LEU A 929 -24.27 5.97 -21.12
CA LEU A 929 -23.41 6.89 -20.37
C LEU A 929 -22.91 8.05 -21.23
N LEU A 930 -22.66 7.82 -22.52
CA LEU A 930 -22.24 8.89 -23.43
C LEU A 930 -23.36 9.92 -23.66
N GLN A 931 -24.63 9.52 -23.57
CA GLN A 931 -25.77 10.44 -23.75
C GLN A 931 -25.92 11.45 -22.61
N VAL A 932 -25.42 11.12 -21.40
CA VAL A 932 -25.48 12.02 -20.24
C VAL A 932 -24.21 12.87 -20.07
N MET A 933 -23.17 12.62 -20.87
CA MET A 933 -21.93 13.39 -20.84
C MET A 933 -22.09 14.74 -21.55
N ASP A 934 -21.43 15.77 -21.02
CA ASP A 934 -21.32 17.05 -21.74
C ASP A 934 -20.59 16.83 -23.07
N LYS A 935 -21.08 17.48 -24.14
CA LYS A 935 -20.53 17.32 -25.49
C LYS A 935 -19.03 17.63 -25.58
N SER A 936 -18.52 18.52 -24.72
CA SER A 936 -17.09 18.86 -24.67
C SER A 936 -16.21 17.78 -24.05
N LEU A 937 -16.80 16.82 -23.32
CA LEU A 937 -16.13 15.74 -22.62
C LEU A 937 -16.31 14.38 -23.29
N LEU A 938 -17.03 14.31 -24.42
CA LEU A 938 -17.20 13.07 -25.16
C LEU A 938 -15.84 12.51 -25.61
N PRO A 939 -15.61 11.20 -25.50
CA PRO A 939 -14.39 10.59 -25.98
C PRO A 939 -14.24 10.81 -27.49
N PRO A 940 -12.99 10.86 -28.00
CA PRO A 940 -12.75 11.06 -29.42
C PRO A 940 -13.44 9.96 -30.25
N ALA A 941 -14.05 10.37 -31.36
CA ALA A 941 -14.67 9.45 -32.30
C ALA A 941 -13.62 8.47 -32.85
N GLN A 942 -13.78 7.18 -32.57
CA GLN A 942 -12.94 6.14 -33.16
C GLN A 942 -13.47 5.72 -34.53
N ALA A 943 -12.55 5.38 -35.44
CA ALA A 943 -12.91 4.75 -36.69
C ALA A 943 -13.51 3.35 -36.42
N PRO A 944 -14.57 2.93 -37.14
CA PRO A 944 -15.09 1.58 -37.03
C PRO A 944 -14.01 0.53 -37.29
N ALA A 945 -13.97 -0.53 -36.49
CA ALA A 945 -13.06 -1.65 -36.72
C ALA A 945 -13.33 -2.28 -38.10
N PRO A 946 -12.27 -2.64 -38.87
CA PRO A 946 -12.44 -3.19 -40.21
C PRO A 946 -13.15 -4.55 -40.16
N PRO A 947 -13.84 -4.95 -41.24
CA PRO A 947 -14.39 -6.29 -41.35
C PRO A 947 -13.28 -7.30 -41.65
N LEU A 948 -13.40 -8.51 -41.10
CA LEU A 948 -12.54 -9.65 -41.44
C LEU A 948 -12.72 -10.03 -42.91
N THR A 949 -11.61 -10.15 -43.63
CA THR A 949 -11.53 -10.44 -45.08
C THR A 949 -10.99 -11.83 -45.38
N GLU A 950 -11.12 -12.28 -46.63
CA GLU A 950 -10.68 -13.61 -47.09
C GLU A 950 -9.15 -13.80 -46.97
N ASP A 951 -8.38 -12.76 -47.33
CA ASP A 951 -6.91 -12.79 -47.28
C ASP A 951 -6.36 -12.92 -45.85
N GLU A 952 -7.15 -12.52 -44.85
CA GLU A 952 -6.79 -12.61 -43.42
C GLU A 952 -7.09 -13.99 -42.82
N VAL A 953 -7.95 -14.78 -43.47
CA VAL A 953 -8.39 -16.10 -43.01
C VAL A 953 -7.65 -17.23 -43.75
N THR A 954 -7.29 -16.98 -45.01
CA THR A 954 -6.69 -17.99 -45.89
C THR A 954 -5.18 -18.11 -45.67
N GLU A 955 -4.70 -19.35 -45.63
CA GLU A 955 -3.27 -19.62 -45.43
C GLU A 955 -2.77 -20.70 -46.39
N PRO A 956 -1.49 -20.64 -46.80
CA PRO A 956 -0.89 -21.74 -47.55
C PRO A 956 -0.88 -23.03 -46.71
N PRO A 957 -1.07 -24.21 -47.35
CA PRO A 957 -1.07 -25.50 -46.65
C PRO A 957 0.22 -25.73 -45.84
N LEU A 958 0.09 -26.49 -44.74
CA LEU A 958 1.27 -26.91 -43.99
C LEU A 958 2.20 -27.75 -44.89
N PRO A 959 3.51 -27.47 -44.86
CA PRO A 959 4.48 -28.17 -45.68
C PRO A 959 4.57 -29.66 -45.28
N PRO A 960 4.75 -30.58 -46.24
CA PRO A 960 4.90 -32.00 -45.93
C PRO A 960 6.20 -32.26 -45.15
N LEU A 961 6.15 -33.22 -44.22
CA LEU A 961 7.35 -33.73 -43.56
C LEU A 961 8.21 -34.49 -44.58
N SER A 962 9.52 -34.25 -44.59
CA SER A 962 10.45 -34.95 -45.48
C SER A 962 10.67 -36.38 -44.98
N LYS A 963 10.38 -37.37 -45.83
CA LYS A 963 10.80 -38.77 -45.60
C LYS A 963 12.33 -38.83 -45.71
N ILE A 964 13.01 -39.17 -44.62
CA ILE A 964 14.44 -39.51 -44.66
C ILE A 964 14.56 -40.91 -45.26
N ALA A 965 15.21 -41.02 -46.41
CA ALA A 965 15.69 -42.27 -47.00
C ALA A 965 17.24 -42.29 -46.97
N PRO A 966 17.88 -43.48 -46.95
CA PRO A 966 19.30 -43.62 -46.65
C PRO A 966 20.24 -43.09 -47.75
N SER A 967 21.49 -42.89 -47.36
CA SER A 967 22.58 -42.13 -47.99
C SER A 967 23.06 -42.55 -49.40
N SER A 968 23.43 -41.53 -50.19
CA SER A 968 24.48 -41.42 -51.25
C SER A 968 24.20 -42.01 -52.66
N PRO A 969 24.90 -41.61 -53.76
CA PRO A 969 25.74 -40.40 -54.05
C PRO A 969 25.55 -39.71 -55.44
N ILE A 970 26.04 -38.45 -55.54
CA ILE A 970 26.72 -37.71 -56.65
C ILE A 970 26.08 -37.51 -58.06
N SER A 971 26.24 -36.26 -58.55
CA SER A 971 26.24 -35.70 -59.94
C SER A 971 25.01 -34.87 -60.29
N GLY A 972 25.03 -33.76 -61.04
CA GLY A 972 26.05 -32.88 -61.63
C GLY A 972 25.30 -31.66 -62.23
N THR A 973 26.02 -30.54 -62.48
CA THR A 973 25.86 -29.52 -63.56
C THR A 973 24.46 -29.23 -64.15
N GLU A 974 23.96 -28.00 -64.36
CA GLU A 974 24.52 -26.78 -64.96
C GLU A 974 23.37 -25.71 -64.97
N ALA A 975 23.62 -24.44 -64.61
CA ALA A 975 23.88 -23.27 -65.47
C ALA A 975 22.68 -22.59 -66.19
N GLY A 976 22.55 -21.27 -65.93
CA GLY A 976 22.03 -20.23 -66.84
C GLY A 976 20.56 -19.85 -66.68
N ALA A 977 20.12 -18.59 -66.79
CA ALA A 977 20.75 -17.36 -67.28
C ALA A 977 19.88 -16.14 -66.87
N PRO A 978 20.32 -14.88 -67.10
CA PRO A 978 20.07 -13.71 -66.25
C PRO A 978 18.96 -12.75 -66.78
N PRO A 979 18.69 -11.59 -66.12
CA PRO A 979 17.43 -10.84 -66.13
C PRO A 979 17.41 -9.72 -67.19
N PRO A 980 16.32 -8.92 -67.27
CA PRO A 980 16.58 -7.48 -67.35
C PRO A 980 15.55 -6.54 -66.68
N ARG A 981 16.11 -5.45 -66.11
CA ARG A 981 15.86 -4.01 -66.35
C ARG A 981 14.50 -3.43 -65.93
N ASN A 982 14.47 -2.62 -64.87
CA ASN A 982 14.76 -1.17 -64.80
C ASN A 982 13.61 -0.28 -65.27
N ALA A 983 13.04 0.47 -64.33
CA ALA A 983 12.86 1.92 -64.47
C ALA A 983 12.73 2.59 -63.08
N GLN A 984 13.79 3.31 -62.70
CA GLN A 984 13.80 4.40 -61.71
C GLN A 984 12.86 5.53 -62.16
N ALA A 985 12.35 6.44 -61.34
CA ALA A 985 13.04 7.46 -60.52
C ALA A 985 11.91 8.26 -59.81
N LYS A 986 12.03 9.13 -58.81
CA LYS A 986 13.10 9.94 -58.18
C LYS A 986 12.41 10.58 -56.94
N VAL A 987 13.02 10.60 -55.74
CA VAL A 987 13.64 11.79 -55.07
C VAL A 987 12.56 12.76 -54.53
N THR A 988 12.47 13.20 -53.26
CA THR A 988 13.47 13.80 -52.34
C THR A 988 12.82 14.04 -50.95
N VAL A 989 13.52 13.68 -49.87
CA VAL A 989 13.92 14.52 -48.70
C VAL A 989 12.86 15.36 -47.94
N CYS A 990 12.68 15.11 -46.63
CA CYS A 990 13.28 15.85 -45.49
C CYS A 990 12.50 15.57 -44.18
N ILE A 991 13.16 15.02 -43.15
CA ILE A 991 12.65 14.99 -41.78
C ILE A 991 13.66 15.75 -40.92
N PHE A 992 13.24 16.89 -40.38
CA PHE A 992 13.91 17.56 -39.27
C PHE A 992 12.89 18.37 -38.45
N LEU A 993 13.02 18.23 -37.12
CA LEU A 993 12.48 19.02 -36.01
C LEU A 993 10.96 19.05 -35.75
N SER A 994 10.57 18.56 -34.57
CA SER A 994 10.07 19.43 -33.48
C SER A 994 9.83 18.66 -32.17
N THR A 995 10.85 18.65 -31.32
CA THR A 995 10.71 18.66 -29.85
C THR A 995 10.64 20.12 -29.42
N LEU A 996 9.49 20.62 -28.92
CA LEU A 996 9.35 21.76 -27.98
C LEU A 996 7.87 22.23 -27.89
N THR A 997 7.00 21.58 -27.11
CA THR A 997 5.65 22.10 -26.77
C THR A 997 5.06 21.52 -25.47
N LEU A 998 5.87 21.24 -24.44
CA LEU A 998 5.35 20.71 -23.16
C LEU A 998 5.96 21.38 -21.90
N LEU A 999 6.42 22.63 -22.00
CA LEU A 999 7.06 23.32 -20.88
C LEU A 999 6.52 24.72 -20.53
N VAL A 1000 5.29 25.08 -20.95
CA VAL A 1000 4.72 26.42 -20.65
C VAL A 1000 3.33 26.38 -19.99
N ALA A 1001 2.77 25.19 -19.70
CA ALA A 1001 1.49 25.09 -19.00
C ALA A 1001 1.59 25.09 -17.46
N SER A 1002 2.80 25.11 -16.89
CA SER A 1002 3.03 25.00 -15.44
C SER A 1002 3.37 26.33 -14.74
N LEU A 1003 3.15 27.47 -15.41
CA LEU A 1003 3.46 28.80 -14.86
C LEU A 1003 2.23 29.71 -14.69
N LEU A 1004 1.02 29.21 -14.96
CA LEU A 1004 -0.24 29.91 -14.72
C LEU A 1004 -1.34 28.88 -14.39
N LEU A 1005 -1.27 28.30 -13.18
CA LEU A 1005 -2.41 27.75 -12.43
C LEU A 1005 -2.01 27.58 -10.96
#